data_AF-A0A6N7ACH8-F1
#
_entry.id   AF-A0A6N7ACH8-F1
#
_cell.length_a   1.000
_cell.length_b   1.000
_cell.length_c   1.000
_cell.angle_alpha   90.00
_cell.angle_beta   90.00
_cell.angle_gamma   90.00
#
_symmetry.space_group_name_H-M   'P 1'
#
loop_
_entity.id
_entity.type
_entity.pdbx_description
1 polymer ?
#
loop_
_entity_poly.entity_id
_entity_poly.type
_entity_poly.pdbx_seq_one_letter_code
_entity_poly.pdbx_strand_id
1 'polypeptide(L)'
;MPNGIWGKIIFVDLSTGQIEVEQPPEEIYRRYLGGYGLGVHYLVQRIPPGADPLGPDNILAFLPGLLTGSGAQFGGRFMVAARSPLTGAWGEANCGGNFGPALRGAGWDGLFISGQAEKPVYLVIDGGKIEIRDASHLWGQDVRQTEASLHTAIGADAKVACIGPAGEKLSLISGIVNDDGRLAARCGVGAVMGSKRLKAVVARGRSRPPLADPKAFKSATSAYLSLFRRKPSGMSARVPALISRFLPFMRRFHIRVSSGPLDMVIDSYKRYGTSAGTAISVELGDTPVRNWTGIGYRDFPLELSEGLSDQAVVRPLVRPYACHSCPVACGGIVTQPDGGASHKPEYETLAAFGPLLMNSDLETVMRCNHICNMAGLDSISTGVTIAFALECAEKGWLPPELAGELPLKWGDAAVVLELTKRIAARTPGLGDWLADGVRKAAQRLQPEAQAAAIHSGGQELAMHRGIYEPGVAAGYALDPAPGRHTATNSGNASVAAFAPYFSLHGRKPAARYDYAGKGVTQAIAMPLYRAFDSLGLCQFALLMGQPPFLEWLNAATGWGMDEAEFFQVGKRIQVLRHTFNAKHGLPAQFALPARERGDPPQAAGPVANRTLDMESMAKTYFEFLGLDPHTGLPLPATACELGLEATTPILE
;
A
#
# COMPACT_ATOMS: atom_id res chain seq x y z
N MET A 1 19.08 26.55 10.70
CA MET A 1 18.57 25.24 10.26
C MET A 1 17.24 25.48 9.56
N PRO A 2 16.97 24.83 8.43
CA PRO A 2 15.68 24.93 7.74
C PRO A 2 14.53 24.51 8.68
N ASN A 3 13.39 25.19 8.59
CA ASN A 3 12.21 24.85 9.39
C ASN A 3 11.46 23.67 8.77
N GLY A 4 10.79 22.86 9.59
CA GLY A 4 9.96 21.73 9.17
C GLY A 4 10.73 20.45 8.80
N ILE A 5 12.04 20.55 8.53
CA ILE A 5 12.92 19.44 8.16
C ILE A 5 14.16 19.39 9.06
N TRP A 6 14.83 18.23 9.14
CA TRP A 6 16.13 18.15 9.78
C TRP A 6 17.28 18.46 8.83
N GLY A 7 17.09 18.20 7.53
CA GLY A 7 18.14 18.36 6.53
C GLY A 7 19.20 17.26 6.63
N LYS A 8 18.84 16.06 7.12
CA LYS A 8 19.79 14.97 7.38
C LYS A 8 19.24 13.63 6.91
N ILE A 9 20.05 12.93 6.12
CA ILE A 9 19.72 11.61 5.56
C ILE A 9 20.86 10.64 5.88
N ILE A 10 20.50 9.44 6.33
CA ILE A 10 21.46 8.37 6.62
C ILE A 10 21.64 7.50 5.38
N PHE A 11 22.90 7.19 5.05
CA PHE A 11 23.27 6.13 4.12
C PHE A 11 24.09 5.08 4.87
N VAL A 12 23.67 3.82 4.74
CA VAL A 12 24.37 2.67 5.34
C VAL A 12 24.73 1.69 4.24
N ASP A 13 26.00 1.31 4.17
CA ASP A 13 26.43 0.17 3.37
C ASP A 13 26.69 -1.03 4.29
N LEU A 14 25.86 -2.06 4.19
CA LEU A 14 25.95 -3.21 5.08
C LEU A 14 27.10 -4.18 4.74
N SER A 15 27.68 -4.08 3.55
CA SER A 15 28.83 -4.90 3.18
C SER A 15 30.12 -4.38 3.80
N THR A 16 30.26 -3.06 3.89
CA THR A 16 31.44 -2.40 4.49
C THR A 16 31.23 -1.99 5.94
N GLY A 17 29.97 -1.88 6.39
CA GLY A 17 29.60 -1.30 7.68
C GLY A 17 29.70 0.22 7.73
N GLN A 18 29.95 0.88 6.59
CA GLN A 18 30.08 2.33 6.49
C GLN A 18 28.73 3.01 6.72
N ILE A 19 28.74 4.07 7.52
CA ILE A 19 27.58 4.91 7.81
C ILE A 19 27.95 6.35 7.44
N GLU A 20 27.23 6.91 6.48
CA GLU A 20 27.39 8.28 6.03
C GLU A 20 26.13 9.09 6.30
N VAL A 21 26.33 10.40 6.47
CA VAL A 21 25.24 11.36 6.65
C VAL A 21 25.35 12.42 5.58
N GLU A 22 24.30 12.56 4.79
CA GLU A 22 24.18 13.63 3.81
C GLU A 22 23.29 14.75 4.35
N GLN A 23 23.63 15.99 4.00
CA GLN A 23 22.84 17.18 4.31
C GLN A 23 22.40 17.83 3.00
N PRO A 24 21.33 17.32 2.36
CA PRO A 24 20.86 17.89 1.10
C PRO A 24 20.38 19.33 1.29
N PRO A 25 20.61 20.21 0.30
CA PRO A 25 20.12 21.58 0.37
C PRO A 25 18.59 21.62 0.38
N GLU A 26 18.03 22.69 0.97
CA GLU A 26 16.57 22.87 1.09
C GLU A 26 15.83 22.75 -0.26
N GLU A 27 16.48 23.15 -1.35
CA GLU A 27 15.93 23.02 -2.71
C GLU A 27 15.49 21.60 -3.04
N ILE A 28 16.22 20.58 -2.59
CA ILE A 28 15.83 19.16 -2.78
C ILE A 28 14.49 18.89 -2.09
N TYR A 29 14.33 19.36 -0.85
CA TYR A 29 13.06 19.21 -0.13
C TYR A 29 11.94 20.04 -0.76
N ARG A 30 12.21 21.22 -1.32
CA ARG A 30 11.18 22.00 -2.01
C ARG A 30 10.72 21.32 -3.31
N ARG A 31 11.64 20.66 -4.04
CA ARG A 31 11.35 19.96 -5.29
C ARG A 31 10.73 18.57 -5.11
N TYR A 32 11.00 17.90 -3.98
CA TYR A 32 10.65 16.50 -3.75
C TYR A 32 9.93 16.22 -2.42
N LEU A 33 9.72 17.22 -1.55
CA LEU A 33 9.17 17.06 -0.20
C LEU A 33 10.00 16.07 0.63
N GLY A 34 9.33 15.14 1.31
CA GLY A 34 9.93 14.01 2.04
C GLY A 34 9.53 12.68 1.40
N GLY A 35 9.56 11.60 2.17
CA GLY A 35 8.84 10.38 1.80
C GLY A 35 9.17 9.82 0.42
N TYR A 36 8.15 9.51 -0.39
CA TYR A 36 8.33 8.98 -1.74
C TYR A 36 9.15 9.90 -2.66
N GLY A 37 9.03 11.22 -2.52
CA GLY A 37 9.79 12.12 -3.37
C GLY A 37 11.29 12.09 -3.08
N LEU A 38 11.71 12.07 -1.81
CA LEU A 38 13.12 11.80 -1.49
C LEU A 38 13.54 10.40 -1.93
N GLY A 39 12.67 9.41 -1.74
CA GLY A 39 12.89 8.04 -2.20
C GLY A 39 13.23 8.00 -3.69
N VAL A 40 12.35 8.49 -4.56
CA VAL A 40 12.58 8.41 -6.01
C VAL A 40 13.77 9.26 -6.44
N HIS A 41 13.98 10.42 -5.81
CA HIS A 41 15.13 11.27 -6.09
C HIS A 41 16.45 10.51 -5.91
N TYR A 42 16.66 9.86 -4.76
CA TYR A 42 17.91 9.14 -4.52
C TYR A 42 17.99 7.79 -5.25
N LEU A 43 16.90 7.01 -5.26
CA LEU A 43 16.93 5.66 -5.80
C LEU A 43 17.15 5.63 -7.32
N VAL A 44 16.56 6.58 -8.07
CA VAL A 44 16.80 6.66 -9.52
C VAL A 44 18.25 7.01 -9.86
N GLN A 45 18.93 7.74 -8.98
CA GLN A 45 20.34 8.11 -9.16
C GLN A 45 21.27 6.99 -8.72
N ARG A 46 20.99 6.32 -7.60
CA ARG A 46 21.94 5.44 -6.92
C ARG A 46 21.78 3.96 -7.20
N ILE A 47 20.60 3.48 -7.61
CA ILE A 47 20.45 2.09 -8.05
C ILE A 47 20.90 2.02 -9.51
N PRO A 48 21.96 1.26 -9.86
CA PRO A 48 22.44 1.20 -11.24
C PRO A 48 21.47 0.43 -12.15
N PRO A 49 21.44 0.72 -13.46
CA PRO A 49 20.70 -0.12 -14.42
C PRO A 49 21.08 -1.60 -14.26
N GLY A 50 20.12 -2.50 -14.41
CA GLY A 50 20.36 -3.94 -14.26
C GLY A 50 20.52 -4.47 -12.83
N ALA A 51 20.62 -3.63 -11.79
CA ALA A 51 20.81 -4.06 -10.39
C ALA A 51 19.84 -5.17 -9.94
N ASP A 52 20.35 -6.32 -9.49
CA ASP A 52 19.49 -7.40 -8.98
C ASP A 52 18.62 -6.88 -7.82
N PRO A 53 17.28 -6.99 -7.88
CA PRO A 53 16.40 -6.60 -6.78
C PRO A 53 16.70 -7.26 -5.42
N LEU A 54 17.35 -8.42 -5.39
CA LEU A 54 17.81 -9.06 -4.15
C LEU A 54 19.32 -8.95 -3.93
N GLY A 55 20.02 -8.18 -4.77
CA GLY A 55 21.46 -7.99 -4.71
C GLY A 55 21.91 -6.83 -3.82
N PRO A 56 23.24 -6.64 -3.68
CA PRO A 56 23.82 -5.57 -2.86
C PRO A 56 23.56 -4.16 -3.43
N ASP A 57 23.45 -4.03 -4.75
CA ASP A 57 23.27 -2.74 -5.43
C ASP A 57 21.85 -2.17 -5.34
N ASN A 58 20.85 -3.01 -5.00
CA ASN A 58 19.53 -2.51 -4.67
C ASN A 58 19.59 -1.75 -3.33
N ILE A 59 18.83 -0.67 -3.20
CA ILE A 59 18.81 0.14 -1.99
C ILE A 59 17.42 0.01 -1.34
N LEU A 60 17.42 -0.32 -0.05
CA LEU A 60 16.21 -0.31 0.77
C LEU A 60 16.14 1.03 1.52
N ALA A 61 15.07 1.78 1.31
CA ALA A 61 14.87 3.09 1.91
C ALA A 61 13.73 3.09 2.94
N PHE A 62 13.93 3.72 4.10
CA PHE A 62 12.90 4.06 5.07
C PHE A 62 12.70 5.58 5.12
N LEU A 63 11.51 6.02 4.75
CA LEU A 63 11.24 7.39 4.33
C LEU A 63 10.02 7.95 5.06
N PRO A 64 10.18 8.56 6.25
CA PRO A 64 9.15 9.41 6.82
C PRO A 64 8.80 10.55 5.85
N GLY A 65 7.54 10.97 5.84
CA GLY A 65 7.15 12.14 5.07
C GLY A 65 7.51 13.45 5.79
N LEU A 66 7.44 14.55 5.05
CA LEU A 66 7.85 15.86 5.54
C LEU A 66 7.05 16.30 6.78
N LEU A 67 5.77 15.96 6.90
CA LEU A 67 4.95 16.28 8.08
C LEU A 67 4.87 15.14 9.09
N THR A 68 5.59 14.04 8.90
CA THR A 68 5.59 12.92 9.85
C THR A 68 6.15 13.38 11.20
N GLY A 69 5.38 13.18 12.27
CA GLY A 69 5.74 13.55 13.64
C GLY A 69 5.71 15.05 13.97
N SER A 70 5.30 15.92 13.03
CA SER A 70 5.28 17.38 13.24
C SER A 70 4.15 17.86 14.16
N GLY A 71 3.06 17.07 14.25
CA GLY A 71 1.81 17.44 14.90
C GLY A 71 0.63 17.59 13.93
N ALA A 72 0.89 17.57 12.62
CA ALA A 72 -0.16 17.45 11.60
C ALA A 72 -1.00 16.20 11.86
N GLN A 73 -2.31 16.30 11.69
CA GLN A 73 -3.18 15.14 11.87
C GLN A 73 -2.95 14.15 10.74
N PHE A 74 -3.04 12.86 11.07
CA PHE A 74 -2.69 11.75 10.17
C PHE A 74 -1.21 11.67 9.77
N GLY A 75 -0.33 12.53 10.34
CA GLY A 75 1.13 12.57 10.09
C GLY A 75 1.93 11.49 10.82
N GLY A 76 1.48 10.24 10.72
CA GLY A 76 2.11 9.08 11.34
C GLY A 76 2.65 8.07 10.33
N ARG A 77 2.75 8.42 9.05
CA ARG A 77 3.19 7.49 8.00
C ARG A 77 4.70 7.54 7.76
N PHE A 78 5.24 6.40 7.38
CA PHE A 78 6.51 6.28 6.69
C PHE A 78 6.34 5.34 5.50
N MET A 79 7.27 5.46 4.57
CA MET A 79 7.28 4.70 3.35
C MET A 79 8.55 3.86 3.30
N VAL A 80 8.43 2.69 2.68
CA VAL A 80 9.55 1.85 2.31
C VAL A 80 9.64 1.85 0.79
N ALA A 81 10.82 2.04 0.23
CA ALA A 81 11.04 1.99 -1.22
C ALA A 81 12.30 1.21 -1.59
N ALA A 82 12.25 0.51 -2.72
CA ALA A 82 13.35 -0.26 -3.29
C ALA A 82 13.03 -0.61 -4.77
N ARG A 83 13.96 -1.25 -5.48
CA ARG A 83 13.60 -2.04 -6.66
C ARG A 83 12.86 -3.30 -6.18
N SER A 84 11.63 -3.49 -6.63
CA SER A 84 10.77 -4.61 -6.22
C SER A 84 11.31 -5.95 -6.76
N PRO A 85 11.58 -6.96 -5.92
CA PRO A 85 11.95 -8.29 -6.41
C PRO A 85 10.76 -9.07 -6.98
N LEU A 86 9.53 -8.69 -6.60
CA LEU A 86 8.31 -9.29 -7.13
C LEU A 86 8.03 -8.87 -8.57
N THR A 87 8.30 -7.60 -8.93
CA THR A 87 7.92 -7.03 -10.24
C THR A 87 9.11 -6.59 -11.08
N GLY A 88 10.27 -6.35 -10.47
CA GLY A 88 11.43 -5.69 -11.07
C GLY A 88 11.31 -4.17 -11.14
N ALA A 89 10.12 -3.62 -10.91
CA ALA A 89 9.77 -2.21 -11.04
C ALA A 89 10.12 -1.38 -9.81
N TRP A 90 9.83 -0.09 -9.89
CA TRP A 90 9.69 0.77 -8.71
C TRP A 90 8.81 0.06 -7.68
N GLY A 91 9.36 -0.18 -6.49
CA GLY A 91 8.68 -0.82 -5.38
C GLY A 91 8.51 0.18 -4.25
N GLU A 92 7.29 0.35 -3.77
CA GLU A 92 7.03 1.20 -2.61
C GLU A 92 5.85 0.67 -1.78
N ALA A 93 5.95 0.78 -0.46
CA ALA A 93 4.93 0.39 0.49
C ALA A 93 4.80 1.42 1.62
N ASN A 94 3.57 1.79 1.97
CA ASN A 94 3.29 2.75 3.05
C ASN A 94 2.89 2.02 4.32
N CYS A 95 3.40 2.46 5.47
CA CYS A 95 2.98 1.95 6.77
C CYS A 95 2.77 3.10 7.76
N GLY A 96 1.84 2.88 8.70
CA GLY A 96 1.55 3.82 9.78
C GLY A 96 2.28 3.45 11.06
N GLY A 97 1.60 3.73 12.19
CA GLY A 97 2.13 3.38 13.50
C GLY A 97 3.00 4.47 14.08
N ASN A 98 4.08 4.06 14.73
CA ASN A 98 4.95 4.95 15.51
C ASN A 98 6.41 4.96 15.04
N PHE A 99 6.83 4.05 14.17
CA PHE A 99 8.21 4.00 13.68
C PHE A 99 8.63 5.26 12.92
N GLY A 100 7.85 5.69 11.92
CA GLY A 100 8.13 6.90 11.14
C GLY A 100 8.35 8.15 12.00
N PRO A 101 7.41 8.47 12.92
CA PRO A 101 7.59 9.54 13.91
C PRO A 101 8.81 9.38 14.81
N ALA A 102 9.17 8.14 15.21
CA ALA A 102 10.35 7.91 16.02
C ALA A 102 11.66 8.13 15.24
N LEU A 103 11.71 7.73 13.96
CA LEU A 103 12.86 7.99 13.08
C LEU A 103 13.04 9.50 12.85
N ARG A 104 11.96 10.21 12.51
CA ARG A 104 11.96 11.68 12.47
C ARG A 104 12.33 12.29 13.81
N GLY A 105 11.81 11.74 14.90
CA GLY A 105 12.11 12.21 16.25
C GLY A 105 13.55 11.97 16.69
N ALA A 106 14.29 11.09 15.99
CA ALA A 106 15.71 10.84 16.22
C ALA A 106 16.61 11.77 15.40
N GLY A 107 16.04 12.67 14.58
CA GLY A 107 16.75 13.71 13.84
C GLY A 107 16.97 13.43 12.35
N TRP A 108 16.22 12.49 11.76
CA TRP A 108 16.49 11.99 10.40
C TRP A 108 15.26 12.10 9.50
N ASP A 109 15.49 12.51 8.26
CA ASP A 109 14.44 12.63 7.24
C ASP A 109 14.37 11.41 6.30
N GLY A 110 15.40 10.57 6.31
CA GLY A 110 15.44 9.33 5.54
C GLY A 110 16.62 8.43 5.93
N LEU A 111 16.47 7.15 5.65
CA LEU A 111 17.50 6.12 5.81
C LEU A 111 17.55 5.28 4.53
N PHE A 112 18.73 5.14 3.94
CA PHE A 112 18.99 4.35 2.74
C PHE A 112 20.04 3.29 3.03
N ILE A 113 19.78 2.05 2.61
CA ILE A 113 20.59 0.89 2.96
C ILE A 113 21.00 0.13 1.70
N SER A 114 22.30 0.13 1.39
CA SER A 114 22.94 -0.66 0.32
C SER A 114 23.72 -1.84 0.90
N GLY A 115 24.32 -2.65 0.02
CA GLY A 115 25.14 -3.79 0.42
C GLY A 115 24.33 -4.91 1.05
N GLN A 116 25.03 -5.90 1.58
CA GLN A 116 24.52 -7.05 2.32
C GLN A 116 25.49 -7.40 3.44
N ALA A 117 24.98 -7.59 4.66
CA ALA A 117 25.81 -7.97 5.79
C ALA A 117 26.25 -9.44 5.70
N GLU A 118 27.42 -9.77 6.24
CA GLU A 118 27.92 -11.15 6.29
C GLU A 118 27.13 -12.06 7.24
N LYS A 119 26.36 -11.50 8.17
CA LYS A 119 25.51 -12.22 9.13
C LYS A 119 24.26 -11.40 9.44
N PRO A 120 23.23 -11.98 10.07
CA PRO A 120 22.06 -11.21 10.51
C PRO A 120 22.46 -10.02 11.40
N VAL A 121 21.95 -8.83 11.06
CA VAL A 121 22.16 -7.58 11.81
C VAL A 121 20.86 -6.81 12.02
N TYR A 122 20.85 -5.89 12.98
CA TYR A 122 19.81 -4.88 13.13
C TYR A 122 20.44 -3.50 13.31
N LEU A 123 19.75 -2.46 12.84
CA LEU A 123 20.18 -1.07 12.98
C LEU A 123 19.52 -0.43 14.20
N VAL A 124 20.29 0.32 14.99
CA VAL A 124 19.78 1.16 16.08
C VAL A 124 20.06 2.61 15.77
N ILE A 125 19.00 3.42 15.79
CA ILE A 125 19.03 4.86 15.59
C ILE A 125 18.47 5.51 16.85
N ASP A 126 19.35 6.08 17.65
CA ASP A 126 19.02 6.62 18.96
C ASP A 126 19.79 7.92 19.22
N GLY A 127 19.07 9.04 19.31
CA GLY A 127 19.66 10.34 19.67
C GLY A 127 20.85 10.77 18.79
N GLY A 128 20.76 10.61 17.47
CA GLY A 128 21.85 10.95 16.53
C GLY A 128 22.96 9.90 16.42
N LYS A 129 22.97 8.87 17.26
CA LYS A 129 23.87 7.71 17.14
C LYS A 129 23.23 6.65 16.25
N ILE A 130 24.03 6.07 15.36
CA ILE A 130 23.62 5.00 14.43
C ILE A 130 24.58 3.83 14.62
N GLU A 131 24.06 2.64 14.90
CA GLU A 131 24.86 1.43 15.13
C GLU A 131 24.30 0.24 14.38
N ILE A 132 25.19 -0.54 13.76
CA ILE A 132 24.89 -1.89 13.24
C ILE A 132 25.22 -2.88 14.36
N ARG A 133 24.23 -3.70 14.76
CA ARG A 133 24.37 -4.69 15.84
C ARG A 133 24.03 -6.09 15.34
N ASP A 134 24.60 -7.12 15.96
CA ASP A 134 24.32 -8.52 15.64
C ASP A 134 22.84 -8.89 15.91
N ALA A 135 22.19 -9.52 14.94
CA ALA A 135 20.81 -10.03 15.05
C ALA A 135 20.74 -11.56 14.93
N SER A 136 21.84 -12.29 15.09
CA SER A 136 21.87 -13.75 14.90
C SER A 136 20.90 -14.45 15.86
N HIS A 137 20.74 -13.90 17.07
CA HIS A 137 19.80 -14.37 18.09
C HIS A 137 18.32 -14.04 17.79
N LEU A 138 18.05 -13.13 16.85
CA LEU A 138 16.71 -12.73 16.43
C LEU A 138 16.28 -13.43 15.14
N TRP A 139 17.22 -13.89 14.32
CA TRP A 139 16.93 -14.55 13.06
C TRP A 139 16.14 -15.85 13.29
N GLY A 140 15.03 -16.03 12.56
CA GLY A 140 14.07 -17.11 12.73
C GLY A 140 12.91 -16.78 13.69
N GLN A 141 13.01 -15.72 14.48
CA GLN A 141 11.90 -15.27 15.33
C GLN A 141 10.79 -14.64 14.49
N ASP A 142 9.53 -14.82 14.92
CA ASP A 142 8.42 -14.05 14.37
C ASP A 142 8.51 -12.56 14.75
N VAL A 143 7.64 -11.75 14.16
CA VAL A 143 7.61 -10.30 14.39
C VAL A 143 7.42 -9.95 15.87
N ARG A 144 6.47 -10.59 16.55
CA ARG A 144 6.13 -10.28 17.94
C ARG A 144 7.29 -10.62 18.88
N GLN A 145 7.92 -11.77 18.67
CA GLN A 145 9.11 -12.21 19.38
C GLN A 145 10.28 -11.25 19.15
N THR A 146 10.48 -10.81 17.90
CA THR A 146 11.54 -9.86 17.52
C THR A 146 11.35 -8.52 18.23
N GLU A 147 10.14 -7.94 18.17
CA GLU A 147 9.83 -6.68 18.85
C GLU A 147 10.01 -6.79 20.36
N ALA A 148 9.51 -7.87 20.97
CA ALA A 148 9.66 -8.12 22.41
C ALA A 148 11.14 -8.19 22.82
N SER A 149 11.95 -8.96 22.09
CA SER A 149 13.39 -9.08 22.35
C SER A 149 14.11 -7.73 22.25
N LEU A 150 13.79 -6.93 21.22
CA LEU A 150 14.39 -5.61 21.03
C LEU A 150 13.93 -4.59 22.07
N HIS A 151 12.68 -4.64 22.51
CA HIS A 151 12.19 -3.80 23.62
C HIS A 151 12.87 -4.14 24.93
N THR A 152 13.15 -5.42 25.22
CA THR A 152 13.95 -5.83 26.37
C THR A 152 15.40 -5.34 26.27
N ALA A 153 16.01 -5.44 25.09
CA ALA A 153 17.43 -5.09 24.89
C ALA A 153 17.71 -3.58 24.83
N ILE A 154 16.78 -2.78 24.30
CA ILE A 154 17.00 -1.36 23.98
C ILE A 154 16.15 -0.44 24.86
N GLY A 155 14.93 -0.88 25.20
CA GLY A 155 13.95 -0.13 25.96
C GLY A 155 12.56 -0.19 25.34
N ALA A 156 11.53 -0.25 26.19
CA ALA A 156 10.12 -0.35 25.76
C ALA A 156 9.60 0.86 24.96
N ASP A 157 10.32 1.99 24.98
CA ASP A 157 9.97 3.18 24.23
C ASP A 157 10.55 3.20 22.81
N ALA A 158 11.44 2.28 22.47
CA ALA A 158 11.92 2.06 21.11
C ALA A 158 10.76 1.73 20.17
N LYS A 159 10.94 2.03 18.87
CA LYS A 159 10.03 1.64 17.79
C LYS A 159 10.79 0.84 16.77
N VAL A 160 10.23 -0.31 16.42
CA VAL A 160 10.89 -1.34 15.61
C VAL A 160 10.14 -1.46 14.28
N ALA A 161 10.88 -1.49 13.17
CA ALA A 161 10.40 -2.01 11.90
C ALA A 161 11.24 -3.26 11.57
N CYS A 162 10.61 -4.42 11.42
CA CYS A 162 11.30 -5.70 11.28
C CYS A 162 10.65 -6.63 10.25
N ILE A 163 11.39 -7.66 9.85
CA ILE A 163 10.88 -8.76 9.04
C ILE A 163 10.60 -9.99 9.92
N GLY A 164 9.58 -10.75 9.56
CA GLY A 164 9.39 -12.10 10.06
C GLY A 164 10.09 -13.15 9.18
N PRO A 165 9.88 -14.45 9.46
CA PRO A 165 10.50 -15.55 8.73
C PRO A 165 10.27 -15.54 7.22
N ALA A 166 9.17 -14.94 6.72
CA ALA A 166 8.93 -14.86 5.28
C ALA A 166 9.95 -13.95 4.58
N GLY A 167 10.30 -12.81 5.20
CA GLY A 167 11.34 -11.91 4.68
C GLY A 167 12.72 -12.55 4.75
N GLU A 168 13.03 -13.25 5.84
CA GLU A 168 14.30 -13.98 6.00
C GLU A 168 14.51 -15.08 4.95
N LYS A 169 13.40 -15.72 4.54
CA LYS A 169 13.37 -16.74 3.48
C LYS A 169 13.17 -16.15 2.08
N LEU A 170 13.25 -14.83 1.95
CA LEU A 170 13.18 -14.10 0.67
C LEU A 170 11.88 -14.30 -0.10
N SER A 171 10.76 -14.55 0.59
CA SER A 171 9.44 -14.63 -0.05
C SER A 171 9.14 -13.33 -0.79
N LEU A 172 8.88 -13.40 -2.09
CA LEU A 172 8.66 -12.20 -2.92
C LEU A 172 7.40 -11.42 -2.56
N ILE A 173 6.51 -11.99 -1.75
CA ILE A 173 5.28 -11.36 -1.24
C ILE A 173 5.40 -10.98 0.25
N SER A 174 6.62 -10.90 0.77
CA SER A 174 6.89 -10.46 2.15
C SER A 174 7.08 -8.94 2.26
N GLY A 175 6.72 -8.42 3.43
CA GLY A 175 6.80 -7.00 3.79
C GLY A 175 7.55 -6.75 5.10
N ILE A 176 7.53 -5.50 5.54
CA ILE A 176 8.17 -5.04 6.80
C ILE A 176 7.09 -4.61 7.79
N VAL A 177 7.11 -5.20 8.98
CA VAL A 177 6.10 -5.02 10.03
C VAL A 177 6.61 -4.07 11.11
N ASN A 178 5.72 -3.24 11.66
CA ASN A 178 5.90 -2.54 12.93
C ASN A 178 4.64 -2.60 13.80
N ASP A 179 4.83 -2.35 15.10
CA ASP A 179 3.76 -2.35 16.10
C ASP A 179 2.89 -3.63 15.97
N ASP A 180 3.52 -4.82 16.00
CA ASP A 180 2.92 -6.19 15.98
C ASP A 180 2.14 -6.61 14.70
N GLY A 181 1.63 -5.68 13.89
CA GLY A 181 0.78 -6.04 12.76
C GLY A 181 0.46 -4.93 11.77
N ARG A 182 1.14 -3.79 11.84
CA ARG A 182 1.06 -2.78 10.78
C ARG A 182 2.17 -3.05 9.78
N LEU A 183 1.84 -3.06 8.49
CA LEU A 183 2.70 -3.69 7.52
C LEU A 183 2.90 -2.82 6.27
N ALA A 184 4.16 -2.55 5.95
CA ALA A 184 4.59 -2.14 4.61
C ALA A 184 4.65 -3.42 3.74
N ALA A 185 3.49 -3.84 3.23
CA ALA A 185 3.26 -5.23 2.79
C ALA A 185 3.80 -5.55 1.40
N ARG A 186 3.61 -4.63 0.45
CA ARG A 186 3.62 -4.96 -0.98
C ARG A 186 4.99 -4.76 -1.60
N CYS A 187 5.13 -5.16 -2.86
CA CYS A 187 6.36 -5.04 -3.66
C CYS A 187 7.57 -5.84 -3.14
N GLY A 188 7.37 -6.81 -2.25
CA GLY A 188 8.45 -7.68 -1.77
C GLY A 188 9.54 -6.97 -0.95
N VAL A 189 9.21 -5.84 -0.31
CA VAL A 189 10.20 -5.07 0.46
C VAL A 189 10.76 -5.84 1.66
N GLY A 190 10.03 -6.82 2.18
CA GLY A 190 10.52 -7.74 3.21
C GLY A 190 11.64 -8.66 2.70
N ALA A 191 11.54 -9.15 1.46
CA ALA A 191 12.59 -9.96 0.84
C ALA A 191 13.84 -9.13 0.53
N VAL A 192 13.67 -7.86 0.11
CA VAL A 192 14.80 -6.94 -0.05
C VAL A 192 15.53 -6.79 1.29
N MET A 193 14.80 -6.53 2.37
CA MET A 193 15.38 -6.41 3.72
C MET A 193 16.07 -7.70 4.18
N GLY A 194 15.46 -8.86 3.93
CA GLY A 194 16.03 -10.18 4.24
C GLY A 194 17.29 -10.50 3.44
N SER A 195 17.34 -10.14 2.15
CA SER A 195 18.51 -10.36 1.29
C SER A 195 19.75 -9.63 1.79
N LYS A 196 19.55 -8.52 2.49
CA LYS A 196 20.61 -7.73 3.13
C LYS A 196 21.04 -8.27 4.50
N ARG A 197 20.42 -9.37 4.95
CA ARG A 197 20.53 -9.93 6.31
C ARG A 197 20.20 -8.90 7.39
N LEU A 198 19.31 -7.95 7.10
CA LEU A 198 18.86 -6.94 8.05
C LEU A 198 17.56 -7.40 8.69
N LYS A 199 17.59 -7.77 9.97
CA LYS A 199 16.41 -8.24 10.72
C LYS A 199 15.47 -7.12 11.12
N ALA A 200 16.02 -5.98 11.54
CA ALA A 200 15.23 -4.86 12.04
C ALA A 200 15.95 -3.51 11.90
N VAL A 201 15.15 -2.45 11.87
CA VAL A 201 15.58 -1.06 12.13
C VAL A 201 14.84 -0.59 13.37
N VAL A 202 15.59 -0.10 14.35
CA VAL A 202 15.07 0.41 15.61
C VAL A 202 15.31 1.91 15.67
N ALA A 203 14.25 2.68 15.91
CA ALA A 203 14.33 4.12 16.12
C ALA A 203 13.86 4.49 17.52
N ARG A 204 14.63 5.33 18.21
CA ARG A 204 14.26 5.94 19.48
C ARG A 204 14.48 7.46 19.41
N GLY A 205 13.39 8.18 19.27
CA GLY A 205 13.42 9.62 19.07
C GLY A 205 12.08 10.26 19.40
N ARG A 206 12.14 11.48 19.95
CA ARG A 206 10.95 12.25 20.38
C ARG A 206 11.01 13.72 19.99
N SER A 207 12.12 14.15 19.39
CA SER A 207 12.33 15.53 18.96
C SER A 207 11.41 15.89 17.79
N ARG A 208 11.27 17.18 17.52
CA ARG A 208 10.56 17.67 16.34
C ARG A 208 11.41 18.76 15.68
N PRO A 209 11.47 18.82 14.34
CA PRO A 209 12.10 19.96 13.69
C PRO A 209 11.34 21.23 14.07
N PRO A 210 12.02 22.38 14.21
CA PRO A 210 11.37 23.66 14.46
C PRO A 210 10.35 23.99 13.36
N LEU A 211 9.20 24.57 13.73
CA LEU A 211 8.20 25.03 12.76
C LEU A 211 8.44 26.51 12.45
N ALA A 212 8.24 26.92 11.20
CA ALA A 212 8.37 28.32 10.78
C ALA A 212 7.30 29.22 11.44
N ASP A 213 6.05 28.76 11.50
CA ASP A 213 4.95 29.42 12.21
C ASP A 213 4.17 28.41 13.08
N PRO A 214 4.60 28.22 14.35
CA PRO A 214 3.92 27.35 15.29
C PRO A 214 2.47 27.76 15.58
N LYS A 215 2.13 29.06 15.49
CA LYS A 215 0.78 29.57 15.80
C LYS A 215 -0.19 29.22 14.69
N ALA A 216 0.18 29.50 13.43
CA ALA A 216 -0.62 29.11 12.27
C ALA A 216 -0.81 27.59 12.21
N PHE A 217 0.27 26.82 12.43
CA PHE A 217 0.21 25.37 12.44
C PHE A 217 -0.78 24.83 13.47
N LYS A 218 -0.73 25.35 14.70
CA LYS A 218 -1.66 24.98 15.78
C LYS A 218 -3.11 25.37 15.46
N SER A 219 -3.33 26.53 14.84
CA SER A 219 -4.65 27.01 14.45
C SER A 219 -5.30 26.07 13.42
N ALA A 220 -4.61 25.81 12.29
CA ALA A 220 -5.06 24.90 11.24
C ALA A 220 -5.33 23.49 11.79
N THR A 221 -4.45 23.00 12.65
CA THR A 221 -4.63 21.70 13.34
C THR A 221 -5.87 21.68 14.22
N SER A 222 -6.10 22.73 15.01
CA SER A 222 -7.24 22.80 15.93
C SER A 222 -8.57 22.92 15.20
N ALA A 223 -8.60 23.69 14.10
CA ALA A 223 -9.75 23.83 13.23
C ALA A 223 -10.13 22.48 12.61
N TYR A 224 -9.18 21.77 12.01
CA TYR A 224 -9.43 20.46 11.41
C TYR A 224 -9.83 19.40 12.45
N LEU A 225 -9.22 19.40 13.64
CA LEU A 225 -9.57 18.50 14.74
C LEU A 225 -11.01 18.65 15.23
N SER A 226 -11.65 19.81 15.01
CA SER A 226 -13.03 20.04 15.43
C SER A 226 -14.02 19.04 14.80
N LEU A 227 -13.74 18.58 13.57
CA LEU A 227 -14.53 17.57 12.84
C LEU A 227 -14.61 16.23 13.58
N PHE A 228 -13.62 15.91 14.41
CA PHE A 228 -13.49 14.61 15.05
C PHE A 228 -13.92 14.60 16.52
N ARG A 229 -14.28 15.75 17.10
CA ARG A 229 -14.62 15.86 18.54
C ARG A 229 -15.94 15.21 18.90
N ARG A 230 -16.86 15.06 17.94
CA ARG A 230 -18.15 14.42 18.20
C ARG A 230 -18.02 12.91 18.37
N LYS A 231 -18.89 12.35 19.20
CA LYS A 231 -19.05 10.89 19.33
C LYS A 231 -19.82 10.34 18.13
N PRO A 232 -19.49 9.13 17.66
CA PRO A 232 -20.28 8.49 16.60
C PRO A 232 -21.75 8.36 16.98
N SER A 233 -22.64 8.73 16.07
CA SER A 233 -24.08 8.67 16.30
C SER A 233 -24.58 7.22 16.41
N GLY A 234 -25.68 6.99 17.14
CA GLY A 234 -26.34 5.68 17.14
C GLY A 234 -27.01 5.36 15.78
N MET A 235 -27.40 6.40 15.04
CA MET A 235 -27.99 6.29 13.70
C MET A 235 -26.99 5.71 12.69
N SER A 236 -25.72 6.13 12.72
CA SER A 236 -24.68 5.61 11.81
C SER A 236 -24.45 4.10 11.97
N ALA A 237 -24.73 3.52 13.14
CA ALA A 237 -24.66 2.07 13.36
C ALA A 237 -25.76 1.29 12.60
N ARG A 238 -26.91 1.92 12.32
CA ARG A 238 -28.07 1.31 11.65
C ARG A 238 -28.05 1.46 10.13
N VAL A 239 -27.21 2.36 9.62
CA VAL A 239 -27.14 2.69 8.19
C VAL A 239 -26.73 1.49 7.32
N PRO A 240 -25.70 0.69 7.65
CA PRO A 240 -25.34 -0.47 6.84
C PRO A 240 -26.53 -1.42 6.65
N ALA A 241 -27.22 -1.78 7.75
CA ALA A 241 -28.40 -2.65 7.69
C ALA A 241 -29.56 -2.05 6.87
N LEU A 242 -29.72 -0.72 6.88
CA LEU A 242 -30.70 -0.05 6.02
C LEU A 242 -30.29 -0.14 4.55
N ILE A 243 -29.02 0.13 4.22
CA ILE A 243 -28.49 0.04 2.85
C ILE A 243 -28.63 -1.40 2.33
N SER A 244 -28.29 -2.41 3.14
CA SER A 244 -28.44 -3.84 2.80
C SER A 244 -29.82 -4.16 2.23
N ARG A 245 -30.90 -3.61 2.80
CA ARG A 245 -32.28 -3.82 2.35
C ARG A 245 -32.58 -3.23 0.97
N PHE A 246 -31.87 -2.18 0.57
CA PHE A 246 -32.00 -1.52 -0.72
C PHE A 246 -31.00 -2.01 -1.77
N LEU A 247 -30.02 -2.86 -1.40
CA LEU A 247 -28.99 -3.35 -2.32
C LEU A 247 -29.56 -4.01 -3.60
N PRO A 248 -30.62 -4.85 -3.56
CA PRO A 248 -31.19 -5.41 -4.77
C PRO A 248 -31.69 -4.34 -5.77
N PHE A 249 -32.27 -3.26 -5.25
CA PHE A 249 -32.69 -2.10 -6.05
C PHE A 249 -31.49 -1.33 -6.59
N MET A 250 -30.51 -1.01 -5.73
CA MET A 250 -29.30 -0.30 -6.16
C MET A 250 -28.56 -1.04 -7.27
N ARG A 251 -28.46 -2.37 -7.14
CA ARG A 251 -27.90 -3.25 -8.15
C ARG A 251 -28.67 -3.18 -9.47
N ARG A 252 -30.01 -3.30 -9.42
CA ARG A 252 -30.87 -3.27 -10.63
C ARG A 252 -30.69 -2.00 -11.45
N PHE A 253 -30.47 -0.87 -10.78
CA PHE A 253 -30.33 0.44 -11.41
C PHE A 253 -28.87 0.92 -11.49
N HIS A 254 -27.89 0.06 -11.19
CA HIS A 254 -26.46 0.38 -11.19
C HIS A 254 -26.11 1.65 -10.36
N ILE A 255 -26.83 1.86 -9.26
CA ILE A 255 -26.64 3.00 -8.37
C ILE A 255 -25.33 2.82 -7.62
N ARG A 256 -24.44 3.81 -7.75
CA ARG A 256 -23.21 3.89 -6.98
C ARG A 256 -23.50 4.35 -5.55
N VAL A 257 -22.88 3.71 -4.57
CA VAL A 257 -22.75 4.29 -3.23
C VAL A 257 -21.74 5.43 -3.31
N SER A 258 -22.22 6.67 -3.29
CA SER A 258 -21.35 7.82 -3.09
C SER A 258 -20.94 7.93 -1.62
N SER A 259 -19.82 8.60 -1.34
CA SER A 259 -19.48 9.01 0.02
C SER A 259 -20.68 9.75 0.62
N GLY A 260 -21.24 9.19 1.70
CA GLY A 260 -22.35 9.83 2.42
C GLY A 260 -21.92 11.15 3.07
N PRO A 261 -22.81 11.77 3.85
CA PRO A 261 -22.45 12.94 4.67
C PRO A 261 -21.14 12.70 5.42
N LEU A 262 -20.26 13.71 5.46
CA LEU A 262 -18.92 13.61 6.06
C LEU A 262 -18.93 12.98 7.46
N ASP A 263 -19.92 13.36 8.26
CA ASP A 263 -20.08 12.83 9.60
C ASP A 263 -20.32 11.31 9.64
N MET A 264 -21.08 10.79 8.68
CA MET A 264 -21.31 9.36 8.57
C MET A 264 -20.05 8.61 8.13
N VAL A 265 -19.23 9.22 7.26
CA VAL A 265 -17.93 8.65 6.85
C VAL A 265 -16.99 8.54 8.03
N ILE A 266 -16.83 9.63 8.81
CA ILE A 266 -15.99 9.65 10.01
C ILE A 266 -16.49 8.61 11.03
N ASP A 267 -17.80 8.54 11.28
CA ASP A 267 -18.39 7.57 12.22
C ASP A 267 -18.14 6.13 11.79
N SER A 268 -18.30 5.85 10.50
CA SER A 268 -18.11 4.51 9.93
C SER A 268 -16.67 4.04 10.11
N TYR A 269 -15.69 4.88 9.78
CA TYR A 269 -14.28 4.53 9.94
C TYR A 269 -13.83 4.45 11.41
N LYS A 270 -14.38 5.29 12.29
CA LYS A 270 -14.15 5.16 13.75
C LYS A 270 -14.69 3.86 14.31
N ARG A 271 -15.82 3.38 13.77
CA ARG A 271 -16.51 2.18 14.28
C ARG A 271 -15.92 0.90 13.70
N TYR A 272 -15.85 0.81 12.38
CA TYR A 272 -15.51 -0.44 11.68
C TYR A 272 -14.13 -0.42 11.04
N GLY A 273 -13.52 0.76 10.88
CA GLY A 273 -12.30 0.92 10.08
C GLY A 273 -12.57 0.71 8.60
N THR A 274 -11.60 0.14 7.88
CA THR A 274 -11.75 -0.15 6.44
C THR A 274 -12.75 -1.26 6.17
N SER A 275 -13.02 -2.13 7.14
CA SER A 275 -14.00 -3.23 7.06
C SER A 275 -15.45 -2.76 6.80
N ALA A 276 -15.71 -1.45 6.91
CA ALA A 276 -17.00 -0.84 6.65
C ALA A 276 -17.47 -1.11 5.21
N GLY A 277 -18.67 -1.66 5.06
CA GLY A 277 -19.29 -1.87 3.73
C GLY A 277 -18.61 -2.95 2.87
N THR A 278 -17.87 -3.88 3.46
CA THR A 278 -17.28 -5.03 2.74
C THR A 278 -18.37 -5.83 2.02
N ALA A 279 -19.47 -6.14 2.70
CA ALA A 279 -20.61 -6.86 2.12
C ALA A 279 -21.26 -6.09 0.95
N ILE A 280 -21.37 -4.77 1.08
CA ILE A 280 -21.89 -3.89 0.02
C ILE A 280 -20.97 -3.94 -1.21
N SER A 281 -19.65 -3.91 -1.00
CA SER A 281 -18.66 -3.97 -2.06
C SER A 281 -18.73 -5.28 -2.87
N VAL A 282 -18.94 -6.42 -2.17
CA VAL A 282 -19.19 -7.73 -2.80
C VAL A 282 -20.46 -7.71 -3.64
N GLU A 283 -21.57 -7.23 -3.07
CA GLU A 283 -22.88 -7.18 -3.74
C GLU A 283 -22.88 -6.31 -5.00
N LEU A 284 -22.13 -5.20 -4.99
CA LEU A 284 -22.02 -4.27 -6.11
C LEU A 284 -21.00 -4.70 -7.17
N GLY A 285 -20.27 -5.79 -6.94
CA GLY A 285 -19.30 -6.34 -7.89
C GLY A 285 -17.97 -5.57 -7.94
N ASP A 286 -17.65 -4.78 -6.90
CA ASP A 286 -16.33 -4.19 -6.73
C ASP A 286 -15.35 -5.19 -6.10
N THR A 287 -15.75 -5.88 -5.03
CA THR A 287 -14.93 -6.96 -4.45
C THR A 287 -14.91 -8.18 -5.38
N PRO A 288 -13.73 -8.73 -5.71
CA PRO A 288 -13.65 -9.97 -6.49
C PRO A 288 -14.14 -11.18 -5.69
N VAL A 289 -14.78 -12.11 -6.38
CA VAL A 289 -15.28 -13.38 -5.83
C VAL A 289 -14.72 -14.54 -6.64
N ARG A 290 -14.31 -15.62 -5.98
CA ARG A 290 -13.81 -16.86 -6.62
C ARG A 290 -12.77 -16.59 -7.72
N ASN A 291 -11.61 -16.06 -7.35
CA ASN A 291 -10.54 -15.68 -8.29
C ASN A 291 -11.02 -14.91 -9.55
N TRP A 292 -11.81 -13.85 -9.32
CA TRP A 292 -12.41 -12.98 -10.35
C TRP A 292 -13.46 -13.64 -11.27
N THR A 293 -13.83 -14.91 -11.09
CA THR A 293 -14.86 -15.56 -11.92
C THR A 293 -16.28 -15.43 -11.35
N GLY A 294 -16.41 -15.16 -10.05
CA GLY A 294 -17.68 -15.14 -9.35
C GLY A 294 -18.44 -13.81 -9.46
N ILE A 295 -19.73 -13.87 -9.12
CA ILE A 295 -20.65 -12.75 -8.98
C ILE A 295 -21.13 -12.72 -7.53
N GLY A 296 -20.87 -11.61 -6.81
CA GLY A 296 -21.18 -11.44 -5.38
C GLY A 296 -22.55 -11.97 -4.96
N TYR A 297 -23.63 -11.30 -5.37
CA TYR A 297 -24.98 -11.67 -4.94
C TYR A 297 -25.45 -13.10 -5.30
N ARG A 298 -24.73 -13.80 -6.19
CA ARG A 298 -25.08 -15.15 -6.65
C ARG A 298 -24.20 -16.21 -5.98
N ASP A 299 -22.89 -16.01 -6.05
CA ASP A 299 -21.90 -17.01 -5.65
C ASP A 299 -21.44 -16.81 -4.20
N PHE A 300 -21.48 -15.57 -3.68
CA PHE A 300 -21.14 -15.23 -2.30
C PHE A 300 -22.15 -14.22 -1.74
N PRO A 301 -23.43 -14.63 -1.57
CA PRO A 301 -24.54 -13.73 -1.31
C PRO A 301 -24.41 -12.95 0.01
N LEU A 302 -25.22 -11.91 0.16
CA LEU A 302 -25.27 -11.04 1.34
C LEU A 302 -25.22 -11.79 2.68
N GLU A 303 -25.95 -12.89 2.82
CA GLU A 303 -25.97 -13.71 4.05
C GLU A 303 -24.59 -14.25 4.45
N LEU A 304 -23.71 -14.52 3.48
CA LEU A 304 -22.32 -14.92 3.73
C LEU A 304 -21.42 -13.72 3.98
N SER A 305 -21.56 -12.68 3.15
CA SER A 305 -20.67 -11.51 3.21
C SER A 305 -20.92 -10.61 4.43
N GLU A 306 -22.13 -10.55 4.97
CA GLU A 306 -22.43 -9.83 6.23
C GLU A 306 -21.71 -10.45 7.43
N GLY A 307 -21.42 -11.75 7.39
CA GLY A 307 -20.60 -12.44 8.41
C GLY A 307 -19.13 -11.98 8.44
N LEU A 308 -18.68 -11.29 7.39
CA LEU A 308 -17.31 -10.77 7.24
C LEU A 308 -17.24 -9.24 7.25
N SER A 309 -18.35 -8.54 7.51
CA SER A 309 -18.46 -7.09 7.32
C SER A 309 -18.94 -6.35 8.58
N ASP A 310 -18.61 -5.06 8.66
CA ASP A 310 -19.17 -4.11 9.62
C ASP A 310 -19.20 -4.63 11.07
N GLN A 311 -20.40 -5.00 11.56
CA GLN A 311 -20.64 -5.42 12.94
C GLN A 311 -19.96 -6.76 13.28
N ALA A 312 -19.83 -7.68 12.33
CA ALA A 312 -19.20 -8.97 12.58
C ALA A 312 -17.73 -8.81 12.99
N VAL A 313 -17.00 -7.94 12.27
CA VAL A 313 -15.56 -7.71 12.45
C VAL A 313 -15.23 -6.95 13.74
N VAL A 314 -16.19 -6.21 14.29
CA VAL A 314 -16.00 -5.47 15.55
C VAL A 314 -16.60 -6.16 16.77
N ARG A 315 -17.38 -7.23 16.60
CA ARG A 315 -17.87 -8.04 17.72
C ARG A 315 -16.73 -8.59 18.61
N PRO A 316 -15.60 -9.09 18.06
CA PRO A 316 -14.47 -9.53 18.89
C PRO A 316 -13.51 -8.39 19.28
N LEU A 317 -13.86 -7.12 19.05
CA LEU A 317 -12.98 -5.98 19.32
C LEU A 317 -12.79 -5.79 20.84
N VAL A 318 -11.53 -5.85 21.27
CA VAL A 318 -11.11 -5.52 22.64
C VAL A 318 -10.95 -4.01 22.80
N ARG A 319 -10.21 -3.38 21.88
CA ARG A 319 -9.99 -1.93 21.89
C ARG A 319 -9.60 -1.40 20.50
N PRO A 320 -10.03 -0.19 20.13
CA PRO A 320 -9.48 0.51 18.97
C PRO A 320 -8.03 0.95 19.23
N TYR A 321 -7.28 1.23 18.17
CA TYR A 321 -5.97 1.88 18.24
C TYR A 321 -5.78 2.88 17.11
N ALA A 322 -4.94 3.88 17.35
CA ALA A 322 -4.58 4.91 16.36
C ALA A 322 -3.14 4.77 15.88
N CYS A 323 -2.86 5.23 14.65
CA CYS A 323 -1.51 5.64 14.29
C CYS A 323 -1.15 6.92 15.06
N HIS A 324 0.13 7.29 15.06
CA HIS A 324 0.56 8.57 15.61
C HIS A 324 -0.25 9.74 15.01
N SER A 325 -0.72 10.66 15.87
CA SER A 325 -1.51 11.85 15.50
C SER A 325 -2.76 11.57 14.65
N CYS A 326 -3.39 10.40 14.78
CA CYS A 326 -4.61 10.06 14.04
C CYS A 326 -5.87 10.20 14.92
N PRO A 327 -6.86 11.03 14.55
CA PRO A 327 -8.09 11.21 15.32
C PRO A 327 -9.19 10.16 15.01
N VAL A 328 -8.93 9.23 14.08
CA VAL A 328 -9.93 8.24 13.60
C VAL A 328 -9.80 6.91 14.31
N ALA A 329 -8.57 6.42 14.57
CA ALA A 329 -8.34 5.12 15.19
C ALA A 329 -9.05 3.95 14.47
N CYS A 330 -8.87 3.84 13.14
CA CYS A 330 -9.55 2.83 12.31
C CYS A 330 -9.12 1.37 12.60
N GLY A 331 -7.95 1.19 13.19
CA GLY A 331 -7.43 -0.11 13.57
C GLY A 331 -7.96 -0.54 14.94
N GLY A 332 -7.79 -1.82 15.27
CA GLY A 332 -8.21 -2.35 16.56
C GLY A 332 -7.53 -3.66 16.91
N ILE A 333 -7.52 -4.00 18.20
CA ILE A 333 -7.13 -5.31 18.70
C ILE A 333 -8.37 -6.15 18.90
N VAL A 334 -8.39 -7.36 18.34
CA VAL A 334 -9.46 -8.35 18.46
C VAL A 334 -8.97 -9.56 19.24
N THR A 335 -9.89 -10.20 19.97
CA THR A 335 -9.66 -11.52 20.57
C THR A 335 -9.69 -12.58 19.47
N GLN A 336 -8.66 -13.41 19.41
CA GLN A 336 -8.57 -14.56 18.53
C GLN A 336 -9.39 -15.73 19.10
N PRO A 337 -9.81 -16.70 18.25
CA PRO A 337 -10.57 -17.88 18.70
C PRO A 337 -9.86 -18.72 19.78
N ASP A 338 -8.52 -18.69 19.80
CA ASP A 338 -7.69 -19.37 20.81
C ASP A 338 -7.50 -18.56 22.11
N GLY A 339 -8.18 -17.41 22.24
CA GLY A 339 -8.07 -16.50 23.37
C GLY A 339 -6.91 -15.50 23.27
N GLY A 340 -6.06 -15.61 22.24
CA GLY A 340 -4.98 -14.65 21.97
C GLY A 340 -5.51 -13.27 21.53
N ALA A 341 -4.60 -12.32 21.36
CA ALA A 341 -4.92 -10.99 20.82
C ALA A 341 -4.16 -10.75 19.52
N SER A 342 -4.84 -10.15 18.54
CA SER A 342 -4.22 -9.75 17.27
C SER A 342 -4.86 -8.50 16.68
N HIS A 343 -4.26 -7.99 15.62
CA HIS A 343 -4.80 -6.88 14.84
C HIS A 343 -6.10 -7.31 14.15
N LYS A 344 -7.09 -6.41 14.16
CA LYS A 344 -8.33 -6.53 13.39
C LYS A 344 -7.99 -6.54 11.90
N PRO A 345 -8.53 -7.49 11.11
CA PRO A 345 -8.34 -7.50 9.67
C PRO A 345 -8.85 -6.21 9.00
N GLU A 346 -8.11 -5.73 7.99
CA GLU A 346 -8.55 -4.65 7.11
C GLU A 346 -9.43 -5.22 5.98
N TYR A 347 -10.16 -4.36 5.23
CA TYR A 347 -11.00 -4.74 4.08
C TYR A 347 -10.29 -5.70 3.12
N GLU A 348 -9.06 -5.37 2.73
CA GLU A 348 -8.26 -6.16 1.79
C GLU A 348 -8.05 -7.59 2.29
N THR A 349 -7.74 -7.77 3.58
CA THR A 349 -7.58 -9.10 4.18
C THR A 349 -8.91 -9.85 4.24
N LEU A 350 -10.01 -9.16 4.60
CA LEU A 350 -11.36 -9.75 4.65
C LEU A 350 -11.78 -10.26 3.28
N ALA A 351 -11.55 -9.46 2.24
CA ALA A 351 -11.88 -9.83 0.86
C ALA A 351 -10.96 -10.95 0.32
N ALA A 352 -9.64 -10.85 0.56
CA ALA A 352 -8.66 -11.80 0.05
C ALA A 352 -8.79 -13.20 0.65
N PHE A 353 -9.14 -13.33 1.94
CA PHE A 353 -9.37 -14.63 2.59
C PHE A 353 -10.84 -15.01 2.70
N GLY A 354 -11.75 -14.15 2.25
CA GLY A 354 -13.20 -14.36 2.33
C GLY A 354 -13.83 -14.66 0.97
N PRO A 355 -14.53 -13.70 0.34
CA PRO A 355 -15.21 -13.87 -0.94
C PRO A 355 -14.29 -14.35 -2.08
N LEU A 356 -13.02 -13.93 -2.09
CA LEU A 356 -12.08 -14.38 -3.11
C LEU A 356 -11.87 -15.90 -3.09
N LEU A 357 -11.88 -16.50 -1.89
CA LEU A 357 -11.68 -17.93 -1.62
C LEU A 357 -13.00 -18.70 -1.39
N MET A 358 -14.14 -18.01 -1.50
CA MET A 358 -15.47 -18.53 -1.14
C MET A 358 -15.59 -18.94 0.33
N ASN A 359 -14.76 -18.38 1.21
CA ASN A 359 -14.74 -18.66 2.64
C ASN A 359 -15.54 -17.60 3.40
N SER A 360 -16.57 -18.01 4.15
CA SER A 360 -17.38 -17.09 4.98
C SER A 360 -17.02 -17.15 6.46
N ASP A 361 -15.99 -17.91 6.86
CA ASP A 361 -15.58 -18.05 8.25
C ASP A 361 -14.63 -16.92 8.70
N LEU A 362 -15.18 -15.97 9.46
CA LEU A 362 -14.44 -14.84 10.01
C LEU A 362 -13.29 -15.28 10.92
N GLU A 363 -13.46 -16.38 11.67
CA GLU A 363 -12.41 -16.86 12.58
C GLU A 363 -11.16 -17.30 11.81
N THR A 364 -11.35 -18.06 10.72
CA THR A 364 -10.26 -18.42 9.81
C THR A 364 -9.61 -17.20 9.19
N VAL A 365 -10.38 -16.20 8.75
CA VAL A 365 -9.82 -14.94 8.21
C VAL A 365 -8.96 -14.23 9.27
N MET A 366 -9.42 -14.16 10.51
CA MET A 366 -8.67 -13.57 11.62
C MET A 366 -7.37 -14.30 11.93
N ARG A 367 -7.39 -15.64 11.86
CA ARG A 367 -6.19 -16.47 12.05
C ARG A 367 -5.20 -16.31 10.89
N CYS A 368 -5.69 -16.26 9.65
CA CYS A 368 -4.85 -16.00 8.48
C CYS A 368 -4.20 -14.62 8.54
N ASN A 369 -4.95 -13.59 8.97
CA ASN A 369 -4.42 -12.25 9.22
C ASN A 369 -3.28 -12.28 10.25
N HIS A 370 -3.48 -12.99 11.37
CA HIS A 370 -2.46 -13.11 12.39
C HIS A 370 -1.19 -13.80 11.87
N ILE A 371 -1.34 -14.92 11.14
CA ILE A 371 -0.21 -15.63 10.53
C ILE A 371 0.56 -14.71 9.57
N CYS A 372 -0.14 -13.97 8.71
CA CYS A 372 0.49 -13.03 7.79
C CYS A 372 1.29 -11.96 8.54
N ASN A 373 0.73 -11.39 9.61
CA ASN A 373 1.42 -10.38 10.42
C ASN A 373 2.67 -10.95 11.11
N MET A 374 2.60 -12.15 11.70
CA MET A 374 3.73 -12.75 12.40
C MET A 374 4.85 -13.18 11.44
N ALA A 375 4.49 -13.66 10.25
CA ALA A 375 5.43 -14.06 9.22
C ALA A 375 6.01 -12.87 8.45
N GLY A 376 5.30 -11.74 8.40
CA GLY A 376 5.61 -10.59 7.56
C GLY A 376 5.19 -10.78 6.10
N LEU A 377 3.98 -11.29 5.84
CA LEU A 377 3.43 -11.54 4.51
C LEU A 377 2.34 -10.53 4.12
N ASP A 378 2.28 -10.17 2.83
CA ASP A 378 1.14 -9.47 2.24
C ASP A 378 -0.10 -10.38 2.20
N SER A 379 -1.15 -9.99 2.93
CA SER A 379 -2.41 -10.74 2.97
C SER A 379 -3.13 -10.76 1.62
N ILE A 380 -2.99 -9.71 0.80
CA ILE A 380 -3.59 -9.65 -0.55
C ILE A 380 -2.94 -10.71 -1.41
N SER A 381 -1.61 -10.64 -1.56
CA SER A 381 -0.86 -11.58 -2.39
C SER A 381 -0.99 -13.02 -1.90
N THR A 382 -1.03 -13.24 -0.58
CA THR A 382 -1.25 -14.58 -0.01
C THR A 382 -2.64 -15.12 -0.39
N GLY A 383 -3.70 -14.34 -0.20
CA GLY A 383 -5.07 -14.76 -0.57
C GLY A 383 -5.24 -15.01 -2.07
N VAL A 384 -4.71 -14.12 -2.92
CA VAL A 384 -4.76 -14.29 -4.38
C VAL A 384 -3.98 -15.53 -4.83
N THR A 385 -2.86 -15.84 -4.18
CA THR A 385 -2.07 -17.03 -4.48
C THR A 385 -2.76 -18.33 -4.06
N ILE A 386 -3.47 -18.33 -2.93
CA ILE A 386 -4.34 -19.44 -2.54
C ILE A 386 -5.49 -19.59 -3.54
N ALA A 387 -6.14 -18.50 -3.95
CA ALA A 387 -7.25 -18.52 -4.92
C ALA A 387 -6.82 -19.18 -6.24
N PHE A 388 -5.62 -18.83 -6.73
CA PHE A 388 -5.03 -19.45 -7.90
C PHE A 388 -4.82 -20.96 -7.74
N ALA A 389 -4.29 -21.41 -6.60
CA ALA A 389 -4.08 -22.84 -6.32
C ALA A 389 -5.41 -23.62 -6.26
N LEU A 390 -6.45 -23.05 -5.64
CA LEU A 390 -7.80 -23.64 -5.59
C LEU A 390 -8.39 -23.80 -7.00
N GLU A 391 -8.23 -22.79 -7.86
CA GLU A 391 -8.68 -22.87 -9.25
C GLU A 391 -7.90 -23.92 -10.05
N CYS A 392 -6.57 -23.95 -9.90
CA CYS A 392 -5.74 -24.95 -10.55
C CYS A 392 -6.15 -26.38 -10.12
N ALA A 393 -6.46 -26.58 -8.85
CA ALA A 393 -6.95 -27.88 -8.36
C ALA A 393 -8.29 -28.27 -8.99
N GLU A 394 -9.27 -27.35 -9.02
CA GLU A 394 -10.59 -27.58 -9.62
C GLU A 394 -10.48 -27.95 -11.11
N LYS A 395 -9.53 -27.34 -11.82
CA LYS A 395 -9.33 -27.54 -13.27
C LYS A 395 -8.36 -28.68 -13.60
N GLY A 396 -7.75 -29.33 -12.60
CA GLY A 396 -6.74 -30.38 -12.81
C GLY A 396 -5.42 -29.85 -13.37
N TRP A 397 -5.08 -28.58 -13.08
CA TRP A 397 -3.88 -27.90 -13.54
C TRP A 397 -2.74 -27.87 -12.51
N LEU A 398 -2.92 -28.46 -11.33
CA LEU A 398 -1.81 -28.56 -10.37
C LEU A 398 -0.63 -29.31 -10.99
N PRO A 399 0.62 -28.91 -10.68
CA PRO A 399 1.77 -29.74 -11.00
C PRO A 399 1.56 -31.15 -10.42
N PRO A 400 1.84 -32.23 -11.17
CA PRO A 400 1.55 -33.59 -10.73
C PRO A 400 2.12 -33.95 -9.36
N GLU A 401 3.31 -33.44 -9.03
CA GLU A 401 3.99 -33.64 -7.75
C GLU A 401 3.31 -32.95 -6.57
N LEU A 402 2.49 -31.92 -6.81
CA LEU A 402 1.72 -31.20 -5.79
C LEU A 402 0.28 -31.72 -5.67
N ALA A 403 -0.16 -32.54 -6.63
CA ALA A 403 -1.51 -33.08 -6.65
C ALA A 403 -1.73 -34.02 -5.46
N GLY A 404 -2.78 -33.77 -4.69
CA GLY A 404 -3.15 -34.61 -3.54
C GLY A 404 -2.42 -34.30 -2.23
N GLU A 405 -1.48 -33.34 -2.19
CA GLU A 405 -0.85 -32.88 -0.93
C GLU A 405 -1.87 -32.31 0.08
N LEU A 406 -2.97 -31.76 -0.43
CA LEU A 406 -4.08 -31.22 0.33
C LEU A 406 -5.35 -31.27 -0.54
N PRO A 407 -6.55 -31.55 0.02
CA PRO A 407 -7.78 -31.56 -0.76
C PRO A 407 -8.26 -30.13 -1.05
N LEU A 408 -7.60 -29.46 -2.00
CA LEU A 408 -7.86 -28.07 -2.37
C LEU A 408 -9.30 -27.89 -2.89
N LYS A 409 -10.15 -27.27 -2.07
CA LYS A 409 -11.57 -27.01 -2.35
C LYS A 409 -11.96 -25.58 -1.97
N TRP A 410 -12.76 -24.94 -2.83
CA TRP A 410 -13.33 -23.62 -2.56
C TRP A 410 -14.16 -23.63 -1.27
N GLY A 411 -14.01 -22.59 -0.45
CA GLY A 411 -14.74 -22.41 0.81
C GLY A 411 -14.34 -23.32 1.97
N ASP A 412 -13.34 -24.18 1.81
CA ASP A 412 -12.83 -25.00 2.90
C ASP A 412 -11.88 -24.18 3.80
N ALA A 413 -12.41 -23.74 4.94
CA ALA A 413 -11.71 -22.91 5.91
C ALA A 413 -10.44 -23.59 6.48
N ALA A 414 -10.46 -24.91 6.68
CA ALA A 414 -9.31 -25.64 7.20
C ALA A 414 -8.18 -25.69 6.18
N VAL A 415 -8.51 -25.90 4.91
CA VAL A 415 -7.56 -25.86 3.78
C VAL A 415 -6.95 -24.48 3.62
N VAL A 416 -7.74 -23.41 3.68
CA VAL A 416 -7.26 -22.02 3.59
C VAL A 416 -6.27 -21.71 4.71
N LEU A 417 -6.62 -22.07 5.95
CA LEU A 417 -5.75 -21.86 7.10
C LEU A 417 -4.44 -22.64 6.98
N GLU A 418 -4.52 -23.89 6.56
CA GLU A 418 -3.35 -24.76 6.40
C GLU A 418 -2.41 -24.27 5.29
N LEU A 419 -2.93 -23.89 4.13
CA LEU A 419 -2.12 -23.29 3.06
C LEU A 419 -1.45 -22.00 3.52
N THR A 420 -2.16 -21.15 4.26
CA THR A 420 -1.58 -19.91 4.80
C THR A 420 -0.37 -20.21 5.70
N LYS A 421 -0.45 -21.23 6.57
CA LYS A 421 0.69 -21.68 7.39
C LYS A 421 1.84 -22.21 6.53
N ARG A 422 1.55 -23.02 5.53
CA ARG A 422 2.55 -23.61 4.63
C ARG A 422 3.30 -22.56 3.82
N ILE A 423 2.59 -21.53 3.33
CA ILE A 423 3.17 -20.37 2.64
C ILE A 423 4.07 -19.59 3.61
N ALA A 424 3.55 -19.23 4.80
CA ALA A 424 4.30 -18.50 5.83
C ALA A 424 5.59 -19.22 6.26
N ALA A 425 5.54 -20.54 6.37
CA ALA A 425 6.69 -21.36 6.71
C ALA A 425 7.56 -21.74 5.50
N ARG A 426 7.11 -21.47 4.26
CA ARG A 426 7.72 -21.94 3.00
C ARG A 426 8.02 -23.44 3.06
N THR A 427 7.04 -24.24 3.47
CA THR A 427 7.20 -25.70 3.58
C THR A 427 7.37 -26.32 2.18
N PRO A 428 8.19 -27.36 2.00
CA PRO A 428 8.28 -28.09 0.74
C PRO A 428 6.90 -28.48 0.18
N GLY A 429 6.74 -28.44 -1.14
CA GLY A 429 5.46 -28.70 -1.81
C GLY A 429 4.64 -27.43 -2.08
N LEU A 430 3.35 -27.46 -1.79
CA LEU A 430 2.42 -26.34 -2.01
C LEU A 430 2.86 -25.03 -1.34
N GLY A 431 3.49 -25.10 -0.16
CA GLY A 431 3.95 -23.91 0.57
C GLY A 431 5.03 -23.14 -0.18
N ASP A 432 6.09 -23.83 -0.61
CA ASP A 432 7.22 -23.27 -1.36
C ASP A 432 6.79 -22.80 -2.76
N TRP A 433 5.94 -23.56 -3.46
CA TRP A 433 5.43 -23.17 -4.78
C TRP A 433 4.70 -21.83 -4.79
N LEU A 434 3.96 -21.55 -3.71
CA LEU A 434 3.11 -20.37 -3.56
C LEU A 434 3.81 -19.21 -2.84
N ALA A 435 4.97 -19.43 -2.22
CA ALA A 435 5.64 -18.44 -1.39
C ALA A 435 6.14 -17.18 -2.14
N ASP A 436 6.23 -17.24 -3.47
CA ASP A 436 6.79 -16.15 -4.30
C ASP A 436 5.73 -15.49 -5.22
N GLY A 437 4.44 -15.70 -4.93
CA GLY A 437 3.30 -15.06 -5.60
C GLY A 437 2.81 -15.77 -6.86
N VAL A 438 1.65 -15.35 -7.38
CA VAL A 438 0.93 -16.04 -8.46
C VAL A 438 1.70 -16.08 -9.76
N ARG A 439 2.46 -15.02 -10.09
CA ARG A 439 3.24 -14.99 -11.33
C ARG A 439 4.29 -16.09 -11.34
N LYS A 440 5.00 -16.26 -10.23
CA LYS A 440 6.03 -17.30 -10.07
C LYS A 440 5.41 -18.70 -10.05
N ALA A 441 4.31 -18.86 -9.33
CA ALA A 441 3.59 -20.12 -9.28
C ALA A 441 3.11 -20.55 -10.68
N ALA A 442 2.52 -19.62 -11.43
CA ALA A 442 1.95 -19.86 -12.76
C ALA A 442 2.99 -20.21 -13.83
N GLN A 443 4.23 -19.74 -13.73
CA GLN A 443 5.31 -20.04 -14.70
C GLN A 443 5.58 -21.54 -14.88
N ARG A 444 5.21 -22.37 -13.89
CA ARG A 444 5.35 -23.83 -13.95
C ARG A 444 4.20 -24.53 -14.69
N LEU A 445 3.16 -23.80 -15.09
CA LEU A 445 1.94 -24.34 -15.67
C LEU A 445 1.79 -23.94 -17.14
N GLN A 446 0.90 -24.64 -17.84
CA GLN A 446 0.50 -24.37 -19.21
C GLN A 446 -0.19 -22.99 -19.36
N PRO A 447 -0.16 -22.37 -20.56
CA PRO A 447 -0.68 -21.02 -20.78
C PRO A 447 -2.12 -20.78 -20.32
N GLU A 448 -3.00 -21.77 -20.46
CA GLU A 448 -4.40 -21.67 -20.04
C GLU A 448 -4.53 -21.50 -18.52
N ALA A 449 -3.69 -22.20 -17.75
CA ALA A 449 -3.63 -22.05 -16.30
C ALA A 449 -2.98 -20.71 -15.92
N GLN A 450 -1.98 -20.25 -16.65
CA GLN A 450 -1.36 -18.94 -16.41
C GLN A 450 -2.36 -17.78 -16.49
N ALA A 451 -3.39 -17.89 -17.34
CA ALA A 451 -4.46 -16.89 -17.44
C ALA A 451 -5.31 -16.74 -16.16
N ALA A 452 -5.27 -17.71 -15.25
CA ALA A 452 -5.91 -17.62 -13.93
C ALA A 452 -5.07 -16.87 -12.88
N ALA A 453 -3.81 -16.54 -13.19
CA ALA A 453 -2.94 -15.77 -12.30
C ALA A 453 -3.32 -14.28 -12.35
N ILE A 454 -3.95 -13.77 -11.29
CA ILE A 454 -4.46 -12.39 -11.26
C ILE A 454 -3.39 -11.43 -10.73
N HIS A 455 -2.64 -10.81 -11.63
CA HIS A 455 -1.60 -9.84 -11.30
C HIS A 455 -1.44 -8.73 -12.36
N SER A 456 -0.78 -7.64 -12.01
CA SER A 456 -0.23 -6.64 -12.94
C SER A 456 1.27 -6.53 -12.72
N GLY A 457 2.06 -6.81 -13.77
CA GLY A 457 3.54 -6.79 -13.67
C GLY A 457 4.14 -7.76 -12.64
N GLY A 458 3.38 -8.74 -12.16
CA GLY A 458 3.76 -9.69 -11.11
C GLY A 458 3.18 -9.39 -9.73
N GLN A 459 2.71 -8.17 -9.49
CA GLN A 459 2.02 -7.83 -8.24
C GLN A 459 0.55 -8.25 -8.35
N GLU A 460 0.08 -9.06 -7.42
CA GLU A 460 -1.32 -9.48 -7.33
C GLU A 460 -2.25 -8.24 -7.31
N LEU A 461 -3.43 -8.33 -7.91
CA LEU A 461 -4.36 -7.21 -7.85
C LEU A 461 -4.98 -7.10 -6.45
N ALA A 462 -5.25 -5.87 -6.01
CA ALA A 462 -5.98 -5.64 -4.77
C ALA A 462 -7.47 -5.97 -4.91
N MET A 463 -8.22 -5.93 -3.81
CA MET A 463 -9.60 -6.43 -3.71
C MET A 463 -10.64 -5.44 -4.26
N HIS A 464 -10.31 -4.73 -5.33
CA HIS A 464 -11.20 -3.82 -6.06
C HIS A 464 -11.11 -4.11 -7.56
N ARG A 465 -12.27 -4.13 -8.24
CA ARG A 465 -12.36 -4.46 -9.67
C ARG A 465 -12.36 -3.19 -10.51
N GLY A 466 -11.45 -3.12 -11.46
CA GLY A 466 -11.31 -2.07 -12.45
C GLY A 466 -12.52 -1.97 -13.38
N ILE A 467 -13.15 -3.08 -13.77
CA ILE A 467 -14.40 -3.03 -14.55
C ILE A 467 -15.57 -2.43 -13.75
N TYR A 468 -15.49 -2.47 -12.42
CA TYR A 468 -16.35 -1.69 -11.55
C TYR A 468 -15.84 -0.24 -11.58
N GLU A 469 -14.65 0.08 -11.08
CA GLU A 469 -14.11 1.44 -11.08
C GLU A 469 -12.89 1.59 -11.99
N PRO A 470 -13.02 2.14 -13.23
CA PRO A 470 -11.91 2.19 -14.19
C PRO A 470 -10.67 2.95 -13.71
N GLY A 471 -10.83 3.88 -12.76
CA GLY A 471 -9.69 4.54 -12.10
C GLY A 471 -8.78 3.57 -11.33
N VAL A 472 -9.32 2.44 -10.84
CA VAL A 472 -8.53 1.37 -10.20
C VAL A 472 -7.71 0.61 -11.25
N ALA A 473 -8.31 0.26 -12.40
CA ALA A 473 -7.58 -0.39 -13.49
C ALA A 473 -6.41 0.46 -14.00
N ALA A 474 -6.63 1.77 -14.15
CA ALA A 474 -5.56 2.71 -14.45
C ALA A 474 -4.45 2.69 -13.38
N GLY A 475 -4.80 2.64 -12.09
CA GLY A 475 -3.83 2.44 -11.00
C GLY A 475 -3.06 1.14 -11.09
N TYR A 476 -3.71 0.04 -11.45
CA TYR A 476 -3.07 -1.25 -11.59
C TYR A 476 -2.11 -1.31 -12.78
N ALA A 477 -2.43 -0.65 -13.89
CA ALA A 477 -1.70 -0.77 -15.15
C ALA A 477 -0.70 0.36 -15.43
N LEU A 478 -1.04 1.61 -15.05
CA LEU A 478 -0.31 2.82 -15.45
C LEU A 478 0.55 3.41 -14.33
N ASP A 479 0.33 3.03 -13.06
CA ASP A 479 1.23 3.45 -11.98
C ASP A 479 2.55 2.67 -12.07
N PRO A 480 3.72 3.33 -11.89
CA PRO A 480 5.02 2.67 -11.95
C PRO A 480 5.22 1.52 -10.94
N ALA A 481 4.45 1.50 -9.85
CA ALA A 481 4.37 0.35 -8.95
C ALA A 481 2.99 -0.33 -9.15
N PRO A 482 2.92 -1.36 -10.02
CA PRO A 482 1.66 -1.88 -10.55
C PRO A 482 0.82 -2.64 -9.52
N GLY A 483 -0.44 -2.90 -9.87
CA GLY A 483 -1.35 -3.76 -9.10
C GLY A 483 -1.88 -3.15 -7.79
N ARG A 484 -1.71 -1.84 -7.56
CA ARG A 484 -2.08 -1.16 -6.30
C ARG A 484 -3.30 -0.25 -6.45
N HIS A 485 -4.29 -0.41 -5.58
CA HIS A 485 -5.47 0.46 -5.53
C HIS A 485 -5.17 1.80 -4.83
N THR A 486 -4.18 1.83 -3.93
CA THR A 486 -3.74 3.03 -3.20
C THR A 486 -2.98 4.04 -4.07
N ALA A 487 -2.60 3.64 -5.29
CA ALA A 487 -2.08 4.59 -6.29
C ALA A 487 -3.14 5.66 -6.64
N THR A 488 -4.42 5.30 -6.55
CA THR A 488 -5.57 6.15 -6.92
C THR A 488 -6.63 6.22 -5.82
N ASN A 489 -6.31 5.74 -4.60
CA ASN A 489 -7.23 5.63 -3.47
C ASN A 489 -8.55 4.90 -3.85
N SER A 490 -8.42 3.67 -4.34
CA SER A 490 -9.52 2.85 -4.90
C SER A 490 -10.30 3.58 -6.00
N GLY A 491 -9.57 4.28 -6.88
CA GLY A 491 -10.13 5.03 -8.00
C GLY A 491 -10.79 6.36 -7.63
N ASN A 492 -10.74 6.79 -6.37
CA ASN A 492 -11.45 7.98 -5.90
C ASN A 492 -10.68 9.28 -6.15
N ALA A 493 -10.81 9.85 -7.34
CA ALA A 493 -10.26 11.17 -7.66
C ALA A 493 -11.17 12.35 -7.24
N SER A 494 -12.41 12.10 -6.82
CA SER A 494 -13.43 13.14 -6.58
C SER A 494 -13.46 13.67 -5.14
N VAL A 495 -12.31 13.69 -4.48
CA VAL A 495 -12.20 14.25 -3.12
C VAL A 495 -12.15 15.78 -3.17
N ALA A 496 -12.84 16.43 -2.23
CA ALA A 496 -12.97 17.88 -2.20
C ALA A 496 -11.62 18.61 -2.08
N ALA A 497 -10.64 17.97 -1.45
CA ALA A 497 -9.28 18.48 -1.32
C ALA A 497 -8.53 18.59 -2.67
N PHE A 498 -8.94 17.84 -3.69
CA PHE A 498 -8.30 17.85 -5.01
C PHE A 498 -9.01 18.75 -6.03
N ALA A 499 -10.17 19.30 -5.71
CA ALA A 499 -10.94 20.16 -6.64
C ALA A 499 -10.15 21.37 -7.18
N PRO A 500 -9.33 22.08 -6.37
CA PRO A 500 -8.52 23.20 -6.89
C PRO A 500 -7.56 22.77 -8.01
N TYR A 501 -6.94 21.60 -7.88
CA TYR A 501 -5.96 21.10 -8.84
C TYR A 501 -6.59 20.69 -10.17
N PHE A 502 -7.81 20.14 -10.15
CA PHE A 502 -8.57 19.94 -11.39
C PHE A 502 -8.92 21.28 -12.06
N SER A 503 -9.28 22.30 -11.27
CA SER A 503 -9.58 23.64 -11.78
C SER A 503 -8.37 24.34 -12.41
N LEU A 504 -7.14 24.13 -11.89
CA LEU A 504 -5.90 24.63 -12.51
C LEU A 504 -5.74 24.18 -13.98
N HIS A 505 -6.31 23.03 -14.32
CA HIS A 505 -6.29 22.48 -15.68
C HIS A 505 -7.61 22.68 -16.44
N GLY A 506 -8.54 23.49 -15.91
CA GLY A 506 -9.85 23.72 -16.51
C GLY A 506 -10.72 22.47 -16.57
N ARG A 507 -10.55 21.53 -15.64
CA ARG A 507 -11.17 20.19 -15.67
C ARG A 507 -11.97 19.90 -14.41
N LYS A 508 -12.75 18.81 -14.48
CA LYS A 508 -13.36 18.11 -13.34
C LYS A 508 -13.06 16.62 -13.49
N PRO A 509 -13.11 15.83 -12.40
CA PRO A 509 -13.00 14.38 -12.51
C PRO A 509 -14.03 13.82 -13.49
N ALA A 510 -13.57 12.98 -14.42
CA ALA A 510 -14.42 12.41 -15.45
C ALA A 510 -15.47 11.44 -14.87
N ALA A 511 -16.56 11.28 -15.61
CA ALA A 511 -17.55 10.26 -15.32
C ALA A 511 -16.90 8.87 -15.24
N ARG A 512 -17.56 7.93 -14.56
CA ARG A 512 -16.98 6.63 -14.21
C ARG A 512 -16.44 5.85 -15.41
N TYR A 513 -17.23 5.76 -16.48
CA TYR A 513 -16.91 4.98 -17.69
C TYR A 513 -16.54 5.86 -18.90
N ASP A 514 -16.25 7.14 -18.68
CA ASP A 514 -15.59 7.98 -19.68
C ASP A 514 -14.09 7.64 -19.64
N TYR A 515 -13.67 6.65 -20.44
CA TYR A 515 -12.32 6.10 -20.38
C TYR A 515 -11.24 7.11 -20.75
N ALA A 516 -11.41 7.85 -21.85
CA ALA A 516 -10.46 8.89 -22.25
C ALA A 516 -10.36 10.00 -21.18
N GLY A 517 -11.50 10.48 -20.64
CA GLY A 517 -11.50 11.43 -19.53
C GLY A 517 -10.93 10.84 -18.24
N LYS A 518 -11.07 9.53 -18.02
CA LYS A 518 -10.51 8.83 -16.85
C LYS A 518 -8.99 8.80 -16.89
N GLY A 519 -8.38 8.58 -18.05
CA GLY A 519 -6.92 8.66 -18.20
C GLY A 519 -6.37 10.01 -17.74
N VAL A 520 -6.98 11.12 -18.21
CA VAL A 520 -6.63 12.48 -17.73
C VAL A 520 -6.91 12.66 -16.24
N THR A 521 -8.03 12.12 -15.75
CA THR A 521 -8.36 12.20 -14.31
C THR A 521 -7.27 11.57 -13.45
N GLN A 522 -6.73 10.42 -13.87
CA GLN A 522 -5.66 9.75 -13.15
C GLN A 522 -4.29 10.42 -13.34
N ALA A 523 -4.06 11.03 -14.50
CA ALA A 523 -2.86 11.83 -14.77
C ALA A 523 -2.78 13.09 -13.88
N ILE A 524 -3.92 13.58 -13.35
CA ILE A 524 -3.95 14.63 -12.32
C ILE A 524 -3.89 14.00 -10.92
N ALA A 525 -4.70 12.98 -10.65
CA ALA A 525 -4.87 12.44 -9.30
C ALA A 525 -3.63 11.69 -8.76
N MET A 526 -2.95 10.86 -9.57
CA MET A 526 -1.79 10.10 -9.10
C MET A 526 -0.62 10.99 -8.67
N PRO A 527 -0.22 12.03 -9.44
CA PRO A 527 0.72 13.05 -8.97
C PRO A 527 0.36 13.65 -7.60
N LEU A 528 -0.92 14.01 -7.39
CA LEU A 528 -1.37 14.59 -6.13
C LEU A 528 -1.27 13.59 -4.98
N TYR A 529 -1.61 12.33 -5.21
CA TYR A 529 -1.40 11.27 -4.22
C TYR A 529 0.09 11.12 -3.88
N ARG A 530 1.00 11.16 -4.86
CA ARG A 530 2.44 11.07 -4.59
C ARG A 530 2.99 12.26 -3.80
N ALA A 531 2.56 13.48 -4.11
CA ALA A 531 2.91 14.66 -3.32
C ALA A 531 2.34 14.55 -1.89
N PHE A 532 1.07 14.16 -1.74
CA PHE A 532 0.41 13.97 -0.45
C PHE A 532 1.07 12.87 0.40
N ASP A 533 1.39 11.72 -0.21
CA ASP A 533 2.10 10.62 0.44
C ASP A 533 3.49 11.08 0.91
N SER A 534 4.16 11.95 0.15
CA SER A 534 5.47 12.54 0.49
C SER A 534 5.42 13.50 1.69
N LEU A 535 4.23 13.99 2.06
CA LEU A 535 4.01 14.68 3.33
C LEU A 535 3.91 13.73 4.52
N GLY A 536 3.73 12.41 4.31
CA GLY A 536 3.65 11.42 5.39
C GLY A 536 2.29 11.40 6.09
N LEU A 537 1.26 11.88 5.40
CA LEU A 537 -0.11 11.87 5.86
C LEU A 537 -0.83 10.60 5.39
N CYS A 538 -1.74 10.07 6.21
CA CYS A 538 -2.61 8.98 5.80
C CYS A 538 -3.59 9.43 4.71
N GLN A 539 -3.68 8.70 3.59
CA GLN A 539 -4.63 9.02 2.51
C GLN A 539 -6.09 9.06 2.98
N PHE A 540 -6.47 8.34 4.04
CA PHE A 540 -7.82 8.46 4.60
C PHE A 540 -8.16 9.88 5.08
N ALA A 541 -7.19 10.74 5.37
CA ALA A 541 -7.48 12.15 5.69
C ALA A 541 -8.26 12.84 4.55
N LEU A 542 -8.02 12.46 3.29
CA LEU A 542 -8.72 12.98 2.10
C LEU A 542 -10.19 12.52 2.02
N LEU A 543 -10.55 11.47 2.76
CA LEU A 543 -11.94 11.02 2.92
C LEU A 543 -12.61 11.63 4.16
N MET A 544 -11.82 12.24 5.05
CA MET A 544 -12.27 12.82 6.33
C MET A 544 -12.32 14.34 6.26
N GLY A 545 -12.91 14.87 5.18
CA GLY A 545 -13.07 16.30 4.93
C GLY A 545 -11.92 16.88 4.10
N GLN A 546 -11.65 18.17 4.28
CA GLN A 546 -10.54 18.87 3.63
C GLN A 546 -9.39 19.05 4.63
N PRO A 547 -8.38 18.15 4.64
CA PRO A 547 -7.19 18.35 5.48
C PRO A 547 -6.43 19.61 5.00
N PRO A 548 -6.02 20.52 5.90
CA PRO A 548 -5.31 21.75 5.54
C PRO A 548 -3.81 21.46 5.30
N PHE A 549 -3.50 20.54 4.39
CA PHE A 549 -2.13 20.01 4.24
C PHE A 549 -1.15 21.02 3.66
N LEU A 550 -1.58 21.92 2.76
CA LEU A 550 -0.75 23.03 2.29
C LEU A 550 -0.50 24.06 3.40
N GLU A 551 -1.52 24.38 4.21
CA GLU A 551 -1.33 25.25 5.38
C GLU A 551 -0.36 24.65 6.40
N TRP A 552 -0.45 23.34 6.67
CA TRP A 552 0.52 22.64 7.51
C TRP A 552 1.92 22.66 6.90
N LEU A 553 2.06 22.40 5.61
CA LEU A 553 3.34 22.46 4.91
C LEU A 553 3.97 23.85 5.04
N ASN A 554 3.21 24.90 4.73
CA ASN A 554 3.67 26.28 4.75
C ASN A 554 3.95 26.78 6.17
N ALA A 555 3.11 26.44 7.15
CA ALA A 555 3.38 26.79 8.54
C ALA A 555 4.56 26.00 9.13
N ALA A 556 4.84 24.80 8.63
CA ALA A 556 6.01 24.04 9.05
C ALA A 556 7.30 24.60 8.44
N THR A 557 7.29 24.94 7.16
CA THR A 557 8.52 25.24 6.38
C THR A 557 8.77 26.72 6.14
N GLY A 558 7.71 27.53 6.02
CA GLY A 558 7.77 28.94 5.59
C GLY A 558 7.82 29.12 4.08
N TRP A 559 7.62 28.06 3.27
CA TRP A 559 7.83 28.11 1.82
C TRP A 559 6.78 28.89 1.03
N GLY A 560 5.57 29.05 1.57
CA GLY A 560 4.48 29.71 0.83
C GLY A 560 4.07 28.97 -0.44
N MET A 561 4.20 27.64 -0.45
CA MET A 561 3.87 26.77 -1.58
C MET A 561 2.37 26.81 -1.90
N ASP A 562 2.05 27.04 -3.18
CA ASP A 562 0.68 27.04 -3.69
C ASP A 562 0.28 25.70 -4.36
N GLU A 563 -0.95 25.60 -4.85
CA GLU A 563 -1.46 24.41 -5.52
C GLU A 563 -0.71 24.07 -6.82
N ALA A 564 -0.24 25.07 -7.57
CA ALA A 564 0.47 24.85 -8.83
C ALA A 564 1.86 24.27 -8.55
N GLU A 565 2.60 24.84 -7.61
CA GLU A 565 3.89 24.33 -7.15
C GLU A 565 3.75 22.92 -6.55
N PHE A 566 2.73 22.68 -5.72
CA PHE A 566 2.50 21.35 -5.13
C PHE A 566 2.16 20.29 -6.19
N PHE A 567 1.36 20.63 -7.20
CA PHE A 567 1.10 19.73 -8.32
C PHE A 567 2.36 19.43 -9.12
N GLN A 568 3.21 20.44 -9.38
CA GLN A 568 4.48 20.26 -10.07
C GLN A 568 5.43 19.32 -9.32
N VAL A 569 5.45 19.37 -7.98
CA VAL A 569 6.19 18.38 -7.17
C VAL A 569 5.62 16.97 -7.38
N GLY A 570 4.30 16.81 -7.30
CA GLY A 570 3.64 15.53 -7.56
C GLY A 570 3.94 14.98 -8.95
N LYS A 571 3.88 15.83 -9.99
CA LYS A 571 4.14 15.46 -11.39
C LYS A 571 5.59 15.02 -11.54
N ARG A 572 6.54 15.74 -10.95
CA ARG A 572 7.97 15.37 -10.92
C ARG A 572 8.18 13.99 -10.30
N ILE A 573 7.57 13.72 -9.15
CA ILE A 573 7.68 12.42 -8.47
C ILE A 573 7.09 11.31 -9.35
N GLN A 574 5.91 11.52 -9.95
CA GLN A 574 5.28 10.52 -10.81
C GLN A 574 6.11 10.22 -12.06
N VAL A 575 6.64 11.25 -12.71
CA VAL A 575 7.51 11.12 -13.89
C VAL A 575 8.80 10.38 -13.53
N LEU A 576 9.49 10.75 -12.45
CA LEU A 576 10.72 10.06 -12.04
C LEU A 576 10.50 8.58 -11.70
N ARG A 577 9.32 8.20 -11.21
CA ARG A 577 8.98 6.79 -10.98
C ARG A 577 8.82 6.02 -12.30
N HIS A 578 8.27 6.64 -13.34
CA HIS A 578 8.27 6.07 -14.70
C HIS A 578 9.68 5.99 -15.27
N THR A 579 10.48 7.05 -15.10
CA THR A 579 11.90 7.10 -15.47
C THR A 579 12.71 5.99 -14.81
N PHE A 580 12.44 5.69 -13.53
CA PHE A 580 13.05 4.55 -12.82
C PHE A 580 12.74 3.22 -13.52
N ASN A 581 11.48 2.99 -13.90
CA ASN A 581 11.12 1.78 -14.63
C ASN A 581 11.80 1.69 -15.99
N ALA A 582 11.81 2.78 -16.75
CA ALA A 582 12.49 2.88 -18.05
C ALA A 582 13.99 2.54 -17.93
N LYS A 583 14.67 3.10 -16.92
CA LYS A 583 16.08 2.81 -16.59
C LYS A 583 16.36 1.32 -16.42
N HIS A 584 15.37 0.58 -15.93
CA HIS A 584 15.45 -0.85 -15.66
C HIS A 584 14.85 -1.72 -16.76
N GLY A 585 14.56 -1.16 -17.94
CA GLY A 585 14.08 -1.88 -19.12
C GLY A 585 12.64 -2.38 -18.98
N LEU A 586 11.82 -1.70 -18.17
CA LEU A 586 10.43 -2.08 -17.95
C LEU A 586 9.48 -1.28 -18.83
N PRO A 587 8.31 -1.85 -19.16
CA PRO A 587 7.32 -1.15 -19.97
C PRO A 587 6.70 0.03 -19.21
N ALA A 588 6.25 1.05 -19.94
CA ALA A 588 5.50 2.19 -19.39
C ALA A 588 4.15 1.77 -18.77
N GLN A 589 3.56 0.70 -19.30
CA GLN A 589 2.28 0.13 -18.85
C GLN A 589 2.40 -1.37 -18.62
N PHE A 590 1.78 -1.84 -17.54
CA PHE A 590 1.68 -3.25 -17.20
C PHE A 590 0.34 -3.85 -17.67
N ALA A 591 0.39 -5.09 -18.16
CA ALA A 591 -0.79 -5.80 -18.61
C ALA A 591 -1.71 -6.18 -17.43
N LEU A 592 -3.02 -6.04 -17.63
CA LEU A 592 -4.04 -6.54 -16.72
C LEU A 592 -4.57 -7.90 -17.18
N PRO A 593 -4.98 -8.80 -16.27
CA PRO A 593 -5.62 -10.06 -16.63
C PRO A 593 -6.93 -9.86 -17.40
N ALA A 594 -7.27 -10.77 -18.31
CA ALA A 594 -8.44 -10.64 -19.17
C ALA A 594 -9.76 -10.51 -18.37
N ARG A 595 -9.87 -11.25 -17.24
CA ARG A 595 -11.00 -11.18 -16.29
C ARG A 595 -11.16 -9.82 -15.61
N GLU A 596 -10.05 -9.11 -15.43
CA GLU A 596 -10.02 -7.76 -14.86
C GLU A 596 -10.39 -6.71 -15.90
N ARG A 597 -10.07 -6.94 -17.18
CA ARG A 597 -10.47 -6.07 -18.30
C ARG A 597 -11.92 -6.28 -18.74
N GLY A 598 -12.53 -7.41 -18.40
CA GLY A 598 -13.85 -7.81 -18.90
C GLY A 598 -13.76 -8.26 -20.37
N ASP A 599 -12.79 -9.11 -20.66
CA ASP A 599 -12.46 -9.60 -22.01
C ASP A 599 -12.33 -11.15 -21.99
N PRO A 600 -13.37 -11.91 -22.41
CA PRO A 600 -14.70 -11.43 -22.78
C PRO A 600 -15.49 -10.90 -21.57
N PRO A 601 -16.51 -10.04 -21.78
CA PRO A 601 -17.28 -9.46 -20.70
C PRO A 601 -18.09 -10.52 -19.96
N GLN A 602 -18.32 -10.30 -18.66
CA GLN A 602 -19.23 -11.15 -17.88
C GLN A 602 -20.65 -11.02 -18.44
N ALA A 603 -21.31 -12.16 -18.63
CA ALA A 603 -22.69 -12.20 -19.17
C ALA A 603 -23.76 -11.74 -18.16
N ALA A 604 -23.43 -11.76 -16.87
CA ALA A 604 -24.34 -11.42 -15.78
C ALA A 604 -23.59 -10.73 -14.64
N GLY A 605 -24.35 -10.15 -13.69
CA GLY A 605 -23.81 -9.45 -12.53
C GLY A 605 -23.85 -7.92 -12.66
N PRO A 606 -23.44 -7.18 -11.61
CA PRO A 606 -23.50 -5.71 -11.59
C PRO A 606 -22.59 -5.02 -12.62
N VAL A 607 -21.61 -5.76 -13.14
CA VAL A 607 -20.62 -5.31 -14.13
C VAL A 607 -20.77 -6.05 -15.47
N ALA A 608 -21.95 -6.65 -15.71
CA ALA A 608 -22.23 -7.39 -16.93
C ALA A 608 -22.06 -6.52 -18.19
N ASN A 609 -21.64 -7.14 -19.29
CA ASN A 609 -21.47 -6.52 -20.61
C ASN A 609 -20.50 -5.33 -20.62
N ARG A 610 -19.53 -5.30 -19.70
CA ARG A 610 -18.51 -4.25 -19.63
C ARG A 610 -17.14 -4.79 -20.02
N THR A 611 -16.46 -4.01 -20.84
CA THR A 611 -15.06 -4.17 -21.19
C THR A 611 -14.37 -2.81 -21.02
N LEU A 612 -13.19 -2.82 -20.42
CA LEU A 612 -12.38 -1.62 -20.22
C LEU A 612 -11.68 -1.22 -21.51
N ASP A 613 -11.77 0.07 -21.85
CA ASP A 613 -10.91 0.68 -22.87
C ASP A 613 -9.62 1.18 -22.20
N MET A 614 -8.68 0.24 -22.00
CA MET A 614 -7.38 0.55 -21.43
C MET A 614 -6.50 1.37 -22.38
N GLU A 615 -6.71 1.25 -23.70
CA GLU A 615 -5.93 1.97 -24.70
C GLU A 615 -6.22 3.47 -24.62
N SER A 616 -7.49 3.88 -24.62
CA SER A 616 -7.88 5.28 -24.47
C SER A 616 -7.45 5.85 -23.12
N MET A 617 -7.57 5.09 -22.03
CA MET A 617 -7.09 5.53 -20.71
C MET A 617 -5.57 5.75 -20.68
N ALA A 618 -4.79 4.81 -21.24
CA ALA A 618 -3.34 4.91 -21.28
C ALA A 618 -2.89 6.09 -22.14
N LYS A 619 -3.46 6.22 -23.34
CA LYS A 619 -3.15 7.30 -24.27
C LYS A 619 -3.29 8.67 -23.63
N THR A 620 -4.47 8.99 -23.10
CA THR A 620 -4.70 10.32 -22.53
C THR A 620 -3.95 10.55 -21.21
N TYR A 621 -3.60 9.48 -20.49
CA TYR A 621 -2.75 9.56 -19.31
C TYR A 621 -1.31 10.00 -19.66
N PHE A 622 -0.68 9.31 -20.61
CA PHE A 622 0.70 9.62 -21.03
C PHE A 622 0.78 10.96 -21.76
N GLU A 623 -0.18 11.27 -22.65
CA GLU A 623 -0.28 12.57 -23.32
C GLU A 623 -0.37 13.72 -22.30
N PHE A 624 -1.19 13.59 -21.26
CA PHE A 624 -1.34 14.64 -20.25
C PHE A 624 -0.08 14.82 -19.39
N LEU A 625 0.59 13.72 -19.02
CA LEU A 625 1.84 13.81 -18.25
C LEU A 625 3.03 14.26 -19.10
N GLY A 626 2.94 14.18 -20.43
CA GLY A 626 4.04 14.46 -21.35
C GLY A 626 5.10 13.38 -21.31
N LEU A 627 4.66 12.12 -21.35
CA LEU A 627 5.51 10.93 -21.37
C LEU A 627 5.37 10.20 -22.69
N ASP A 628 6.44 9.57 -23.14
CA ASP A 628 6.37 8.59 -24.23
C ASP A 628 5.62 7.33 -23.74
N PRO A 629 4.54 6.89 -24.42
CA PRO A 629 3.69 5.81 -23.94
C PRO A 629 4.30 4.41 -24.07
N HIS A 630 5.45 4.27 -24.75
CA HIS A 630 6.14 2.99 -24.93
C HIS A 630 7.24 2.81 -23.88
N THR A 631 8.04 3.84 -23.68
CA THR A 631 9.21 3.85 -22.80
C THR A 631 8.90 4.37 -21.40
N GLY A 632 7.90 5.25 -21.25
CA GLY A 632 7.60 5.96 -20.01
C GLY A 632 8.56 7.12 -19.72
N LEU A 633 9.48 7.42 -20.64
CA LEU A 633 10.40 8.55 -20.49
C LEU A 633 9.68 9.88 -20.68
N PRO A 634 10.07 10.94 -19.95
CA PRO A 634 9.53 12.27 -20.19
C PRO A 634 9.94 12.77 -21.57
N LEU A 635 8.98 13.39 -22.26
CA LEU A 635 9.27 14.15 -23.47
C LEU A 635 10.20 15.33 -23.13
N PRO A 636 11.04 15.82 -24.06
CA PRO A 636 12.03 16.88 -23.78
C PRO A 636 11.42 18.13 -23.12
N ALA A 637 10.24 18.56 -23.57
CA ALA A 637 9.53 19.69 -22.97
C ALA A 637 9.14 19.44 -21.51
N THR A 638 8.70 18.23 -21.18
CA THR A 638 8.34 17.81 -19.82
C THR A 638 9.57 17.63 -18.94
N ALA A 639 10.66 17.09 -19.48
CA ALA A 639 11.93 17.01 -18.77
C ALA A 639 12.41 18.42 -18.39
N CYS A 640 12.31 19.38 -19.31
CA CYS A 640 12.68 20.78 -19.05
C CYS A 640 11.75 21.45 -18.04
N GLU A 641 10.43 21.31 -18.19
CA GLU A 641 9.42 21.82 -17.25
C GLU A 641 9.70 21.37 -15.80
N LEU A 642 10.12 20.12 -15.62
CA LEU A 642 10.33 19.51 -14.30
C LEU A 642 11.76 19.64 -13.78
N GLY A 643 12.70 20.16 -14.57
CA GLY A 643 14.12 20.27 -14.26
C GLY A 643 14.82 18.91 -14.19
N LEU A 644 14.47 17.99 -15.08
CA LEU A 644 14.95 16.59 -15.14
C LEU A 644 15.92 16.34 -16.31
N GLU A 645 16.42 17.38 -16.96
CA GLU A 645 17.30 17.30 -18.13
C GLU A 645 18.61 16.59 -17.81
N ALA A 646 19.13 16.70 -16.58
CA ALA A 646 20.33 15.98 -16.16
C ALA A 646 20.08 14.50 -15.82
N THR A 647 18.82 14.11 -15.60
CA THR A 647 18.42 12.72 -15.30
C THR A 647 18.13 11.92 -16.56
N THR A 648 17.81 12.59 -17.67
CA THR A 648 17.42 11.97 -18.94
C THR A 648 18.61 11.30 -19.69
N PRO A 649 19.83 11.89 -19.73
CA PRO A 649 21.01 11.28 -20.36
C PRO A 649 21.58 10.05 -19.64
N ILE A 650 21.10 9.71 -18.44
CA ILE A 650 21.48 8.48 -17.72
C ILE A 650 20.72 7.25 -18.31
N LEU A 651 19.84 7.47 -19.29
CA LEU A 651 18.84 6.52 -19.79
C LEU A 651 18.95 6.23 -21.30
N GLU A 652 19.80 6.98 -22.02
CA GLU A 652 20.30 6.64 -23.35
C GLU A 652 21.60 5.85 -23.21
#